data_AF-A0A7C3E3U3-F1
#
_entry.id   AF-A0A7C3E3U3-F1
#
_cell.length_a   1.000
_cell.length_b   1.000
_cell.length_c   1.000
_cell.angle_alpha   90.00
_cell.angle_beta   90.00
_cell.angle_gamma   90.00
#
_symmetry.space_group_name_H-M   'P 1'
#
loop_
_entity.id
_entity.type
_entity.pdbx_description
1 polymer ?
#
loop_
_entity_poly.entity_id
_entity_poly.type
_entity_poly.pdbx_seq_one_letter_code
_entity_poly.pdbx_strand_id
1 'polypeptide(L)'
;MTKQKKKKLSPKQRRLAVRKHPAAGVSGVSRPRGVSHIIAKIIEFGPLLLIGCGPLIFYGKSGEFENVPKMAFLQWGIIVLAVLGIWHDKKEKGFTWELIPMDVLLLVFYAFCWISLLQAQNPYLATLPLLHYAAAIVFYFFIRHTVADIGHIDRYFYVITLSVAAVSLIGIAQYLFNLTWVPQIVPPSSTLSNKNMAAHIISMSLPLGIGCLIISRRTWQRIVFLLCVFITLLYSLYIKTRASWVAAIIILAIMAACLAPRLRFLLRRNSWKRLLLPTAAGAGAVLLLVVFSQLKPAEIPVPILKESIGERFLSITDFKEGDSAQLRIIWWKNTLQMVKDHIWTGVGLQNFKILYPRYHRAAAVDWSFKDEQQLTRVHNDHLQMLAELGIFGFCAYIALFISIFWLFWRSFFRGHDEEIKLRALGIFLGVLGFAVNATFCFPMERAIPPVLLFSFAGLLVVLYRLSGNHATAVWKIRTHLPVRIGLTLILLALFVSSAYFIRRILLADKYFVKAIMADKQGSLADSNEYLLKAKQYFSRYNSNISALLARNYTLQKQFDRAIEEYKETFRAHPYNTSAILNTGYCYLQLKQYDEAEKYFKWAIDIMPTCEQAYNNLGIIYFSRQQYDAAIEQYRTALEIKKDYPEPHINLGNLYRTQKKLDLAIQEYEAALRINQNLPETRQWLSGLYTERGQYDKAHEVLQPLLQVPAKTSAESYILQGNIYQKQRQHEKALAEYSKALALKPNNPLIYHNMGLAYFYQQNYELAEEYFKKALAHKPPLAESNSMLGQIYLQKKDDQRALYYFESAVRINPQLKDAQFNIAAIYLRQGDSNRALAAYQEVVRIDPQDAPAHYNLGILYRERGDFTKALAHFEQALNKPSPGLDVKAIAGFITTLKEKLTP
;
A
#
# COMPACT_ATOMS: atom_id res chain seq x y z
N MET A 1 6.48 -50.21 -83.34
CA MET A 1 7.13 -49.36 -84.37
C MET A 1 6.19 -48.19 -84.64
N THR A 2 6.51 -46.94 -84.32
CA THR A 2 7.30 -46.04 -85.19
C THR A 2 7.91 -44.87 -84.40
N LYS A 3 9.14 -44.54 -84.80
CA LYS A 3 10.00 -43.43 -84.32
C LYS A 3 9.40 -42.06 -84.68
N GLN A 4 9.39 -41.10 -83.75
CA GLN A 4 9.28 -39.68 -84.08
C GLN A 4 10.68 -39.01 -84.11
N LYS A 5 10.96 -38.37 -85.25
CA LYS A 5 12.20 -37.69 -85.63
C LYS A 5 12.41 -36.40 -84.80
N LYS A 6 13.62 -36.25 -84.23
CA LYS A 6 14.15 -34.96 -83.75
C LYS A 6 14.46 -34.04 -84.95
N LYS A 7 13.81 -32.88 -85.04
CA LYS A 7 14.21 -31.77 -85.94
C LYS A 7 15.34 -30.97 -85.28
N LYS A 8 16.51 -30.89 -85.94
CA LYS A 8 17.65 -30.01 -85.59
C LYS A 8 17.34 -28.57 -86.06
N LEU A 9 17.50 -27.58 -85.17
CA LEU A 9 17.44 -26.15 -85.48
C LEU A 9 18.71 -25.68 -86.23
N SER A 10 18.57 -24.64 -87.07
CA SER A 10 19.62 -24.15 -87.98
C SER A 10 20.66 -23.23 -87.29
N PRO A 11 21.86 -23.02 -87.88
CA PRO A 11 22.95 -22.25 -87.25
C PRO A 11 22.61 -20.78 -86.95
N LYS A 12 21.69 -20.16 -87.71
CA LYS A 12 21.19 -18.80 -87.44
C LYS A 12 20.31 -18.72 -86.18
N GLN A 13 19.67 -19.82 -85.77
CA GLN A 13 18.85 -19.89 -84.55
C GLN A 13 19.68 -20.15 -83.27
N ARG A 14 20.92 -20.65 -83.39
CA ARG A 14 21.84 -20.79 -82.23
C ARG A 14 22.51 -19.47 -81.82
N ARG A 15 22.67 -18.49 -82.73
CA ARG A 15 23.30 -17.20 -82.40
C ARG A 15 22.38 -16.20 -81.69
N LEU A 16 21.06 -16.43 -81.67
CA LEU A 16 20.09 -15.59 -80.96
C LEU A 16 19.76 -16.06 -79.52
N ALA A 17 20.29 -17.20 -79.08
CA ALA A 17 19.96 -17.80 -77.78
C ALA A 17 21.04 -17.63 -76.69
N VAL A 18 22.16 -16.94 -76.94
CA VAL A 18 23.31 -16.91 -76.00
C VAL A 18 23.75 -15.49 -75.59
N ARG A 19 23.08 -14.42 -76.03
CA ARG A 19 23.40 -13.05 -75.55
C ARG A 19 22.15 -12.20 -75.35
N LYS A 20 21.55 -12.30 -74.16
CA LYS A 20 20.84 -11.18 -73.51
C LYS A 20 21.00 -11.30 -71.99
N HIS A 21 22.07 -10.70 -71.47
CA HIS A 21 22.00 -10.04 -70.17
C HIS A 21 21.04 -8.84 -70.29
N PRO A 22 20.11 -8.60 -69.36
CA PRO A 22 19.46 -7.31 -69.26
C PRO A 22 20.22 -6.48 -68.22
N ALA A 23 21.13 -5.64 -68.69
CA ALA A 23 21.44 -4.38 -68.02
C ALA A 23 20.38 -3.34 -68.46
N ALA A 24 19.89 -2.59 -67.47
CA ALA A 24 19.10 -1.35 -67.53
C ALA A 24 18.52 -0.89 -68.88
N GLY A 25 17.19 -0.86 -68.98
CA GLY A 25 16.44 -0.18 -70.05
C GLY A 25 14.97 -0.06 -69.67
N VAL A 26 14.55 1.16 -69.36
CA VAL A 26 13.26 1.58 -68.81
C VAL A 26 12.13 1.42 -69.83
N SER A 27 11.06 0.69 -69.47
CA SER A 27 9.70 0.99 -69.95
C SER A 27 8.63 0.43 -68.98
N GLY A 28 7.85 1.34 -68.40
CA GLY A 28 6.42 1.11 -68.18
C GLY A 28 5.93 0.38 -66.93
N VAL A 29 6.74 0.04 -65.93
CA VAL A 29 6.18 -0.20 -64.59
C VAL A 29 6.18 1.15 -63.89
N SER A 30 5.01 1.76 -63.76
CA SER A 30 4.81 2.87 -62.83
C SER A 30 5.22 2.37 -61.44
N ARG A 31 6.50 2.56 -61.08
CA ARG A 31 6.93 2.56 -59.67
C ARG A 31 5.93 3.50 -59.00
N PRO A 32 5.18 3.09 -57.96
CA PRO A 32 4.43 4.07 -57.20
C PRO A 32 5.48 4.97 -56.52
N ARG A 33 5.98 5.98 -57.22
CA ARG A 33 6.67 7.12 -56.62
C ARG A 33 5.55 7.95 -56.03
N GLY A 34 5.33 7.79 -54.74
CA GLY A 34 4.24 8.44 -54.03
C GLY A 34 3.83 7.69 -52.75
N VAL A 35 2.82 8.23 -52.09
CA VAL A 35 2.30 7.82 -50.77
C VAL A 35 2.05 6.31 -50.65
N SER A 36 1.62 5.63 -51.72
CA SER A 36 1.36 4.18 -51.73
C SER A 36 2.61 3.31 -51.45
N HIS A 37 3.79 3.68 -51.96
CA HIS A 37 5.03 2.94 -51.66
C HIS A 37 5.52 3.17 -50.23
N ILE A 38 5.30 4.38 -49.71
CA ILE A 38 5.61 4.71 -48.31
C ILE A 38 4.72 3.87 -47.39
N ILE A 39 3.41 3.79 -47.64
CA ILE A 39 2.48 2.97 -46.88
C ILE A 39 2.88 1.48 -46.93
N ALA A 40 3.26 0.96 -48.10
CA ALA A 40 3.74 -0.43 -48.23
C ALA A 40 4.94 -0.71 -47.31
N LYS A 41 5.93 0.20 -47.27
CA LYS A 41 7.08 0.07 -46.38
C LYS A 41 6.70 0.21 -44.91
N ILE A 42 5.76 1.09 -44.57
CA ILE A 42 5.26 1.24 -43.19
C ILE A 42 4.58 -0.05 -42.72
N ILE A 43 3.79 -0.70 -43.58
CA ILE A 43 3.14 -1.99 -43.26
C ILE A 43 4.18 -3.10 -43.08
N GLU A 44 5.22 -3.11 -43.92
CA GLU A 44 6.26 -4.13 -43.88
C GLU A 44 7.21 -3.98 -42.67
N PHE A 45 7.67 -2.75 -42.37
CA PHE A 45 8.66 -2.48 -41.32
C PHE A 45 8.04 -2.00 -40.00
N GLY A 46 6.78 -1.58 -40.01
CA GLY A 46 6.08 -1.06 -38.83
C GLY A 46 6.05 -2.03 -37.65
N PRO A 47 5.66 -3.30 -37.82
CA PRO A 47 5.70 -4.27 -36.72
C PRO A 47 7.09 -4.47 -36.14
N LEU A 48 8.12 -4.45 -37.00
CA LEU A 48 9.51 -4.56 -36.60
C LEU A 48 9.89 -3.34 -35.73
N LEU A 49 9.47 -2.14 -36.12
CA LEU A 49 9.67 -0.93 -35.33
C LEU A 49 8.96 -1.02 -33.97
N LEU A 50 7.72 -1.51 -33.93
CA LEU A 50 6.97 -1.63 -32.67
C LEU A 50 7.61 -2.62 -31.70
N ILE A 51 7.95 -3.82 -32.16
CA ILE A 51 8.58 -4.85 -31.33
C ILE A 51 10.02 -4.44 -30.97
N GLY A 52 10.75 -3.83 -31.89
CA GLY A 52 12.16 -3.44 -31.70
C GLY A 52 12.34 -2.23 -30.79
N CYS A 53 11.50 -1.20 -30.94
CA CYS A 53 11.59 0.03 -30.14
C CYS A 53 10.78 -0.03 -28.85
N GLY A 54 9.71 -0.85 -28.78
CA GLY A 54 8.84 -0.94 -27.60
C GLY A 54 9.60 -1.18 -26.28
N PRO A 55 10.55 -2.13 -26.21
CA PRO A 55 11.39 -2.35 -25.03
C PRO A 55 12.26 -1.16 -24.61
N LEU A 56 12.61 -0.26 -25.55
CA LEU A 56 13.48 0.90 -25.33
C LEU A 56 12.72 2.15 -24.85
N ILE A 57 11.38 2.12 -24.84
CA ILE A 57 10.55 3.23 -24.33
C ILE A 57 10.46 3.12 -22.82
N PHE A 58 10.96 4.13 -22.11
CA PHE A 58 10.79 4.28 -20.66
C PHE A 58 10.46 5.73 -20.32
N TYR A 59 9.72 5.95 -19.23
CA TYR A 59 9.29 7.27 -18.80
C TYR A 59 9.60 7.45 -17.32
N GLY A 60 10.55 8.34 -16.99
CA GLY A 60 11.05 8.52 -15.63
C GLY A 60 10.26 9.49 -14.74
N LYS A 61 9.19 10.10 -15.26
CA LYS A 61 8.40 11.11 -14.53
C LYS A 61 7.05 10.61 -14.03
N SER A 62 6.78 9.31 -14.14
CA SER A 62 5.55 8.65 -13.69
C SER A 62 5.74 7.99 -12.32
N GLY A 63 4.66 7.89 -11.55
CA GLY A 63 4.58 7.17 -10.28
C GLY A 63 4.25 5.69 -10.52
N GLU A 64 2.98 5.33 -10.38
CA GLU A 64 2.53 3.92 -10.43
C GLU A 64 2.41 3.37 -11.86
N PHE A 65 2.30 4.26 -12.86
CA PHE A 65 1.89 3.92 -14.23
C PHE A 65 3.01 4.02 -15.28
N GLU A 66 4.26 3.74 -14.90
CA GLU A 66 5.44 3.86 -15.77
C GLU A 66 5.38 3.11 -17.10
N ASN A 67 4.61 2.02 -17.16
CA ASN A 67 4.48 1.20 -18.37
C ASN A 67 3.42 1.72 -19.35
N VAL A 68 2.60 2.70 -18.95
CA VAL A 68 1.49 3.20 -19.76
C VAL A 68 1.95 3.87 -21.06
N PRO A 69 3.01 4.70 -21.10
CA PRO A 69 3.51 5.26 -22.37
C PRO A 69 3.98 4.18 -23.35
N LYS A 70 4.66 3.15 -22.84
CA LYS A 70 5.10 1.99 -23.63
C LYS A 70 3.90 1.20 -24.18
N MET A 71 2.88 1.02 -23.34
CA MET A 71 1.63 0.38 -23.74
C MET A 71 0.89 1.20 -24.81
N ALA A 72 0.81 2.52 -24.66
CA ALA A 72 0.22 3.43 -25.62
C ALA A 72 0.90 3.31 -26.99
N PHE A 73 2.24 3.37 -27.01
CA PHE A 73 3.03 3.22 -28.23
C PHE A 73 2.72 1.91 -28.97
N LEU A 74 2.70 0.79 -28.24
CA LEU A 74 2.38 -0.52 -28.82
C LEU A 74 0.94 -0.57 -29.33
N GLN A 75 -0.04 -0.21 -28.50
CA GLN A 75 -1.46 -0.29 -28.87
C GLN A 75 -1.80 0.61 -30.06
N TRP A 76 -1.42 1.88 -29.99
CA TRP A 76 -1.73 2.87 -31.02
C TRP A 76 -0.99 2.56 -32.31
N GLY A 77 0.28 2.15 -32.21
CA GLY A 77 1.06 1.69 -33.34
C GLY A 77 0.42 0.50 -34.05
N ILE A 78 0.02 -0.54 -33.29
CA ILE A 78 -0.66 -1.72 -33.84
C ILE A 78 -1.95 -1.33 -34.56
N ILE A 79 -2.76 -0.46 -33.95
CA ILE A 79 -4.03 -0.04 -34.54
C ILE A 79 -3.82 0.75 -35.84
N VAL A 80 -2.88 1.71 -35.85
CA VAL A 80 -2.54 2.48 -37.05
C VAL A 80 -2.05 1.54 -38.16
N LEU A 81 -1.17 0.59 -37.85
CA LEU A 81 -0.71 -0.40 -38.82
C LEU A 81 -1.86 -1.24 -39.35
N ALA A 82 -2.75 -1.72 -38.49
CA ALA A 82 -3.91 -2.51 -38.89
C ALA A 82 -4.85 -1.74 -39.83
N VAL A 83 -5.14 -0.46 -39.53
CA VAL A 83 -5.93 0.41 -40.42
C VAL A 83 -5.23 0.60 -41.77
N LEU A 84 -3.94 0.91 -41.78
CA LEU A 84 -3.18 1.02 -43.02
C LEU A 84 -3.20 -0.29 -43.82
N GLY A 85 -3.06 -1.44 -43.15
CA GLY A 85 -3.14 -2.76 -43.78
C GLY A 85 -4.47 -3.03 -44.46
N ILE A 86 -5.60 -2.73 -43.79
CA ILE A 86 -6.96 -2.91 -44.32
C ILE A 86 -7.17 -2.13 -45.62
N TRP A 87 -6.61 -0.92 -45.72
CA TRP A 87 -6.84 -0.01 -46.85
C TRP A 87 -5.75 -0.06 -47.92
N HIS A 88 -4.55 -0.55 -47.61
CA HIS A 88 -3.46 -0.69 -48.59
C HIS A 88 -3.68 -1.85 -49.57
N ASP A 89 -4.41 -2.88 -49.15
CA ASP A 89 -4.62 -4.09 -49.94
C ASP A 89 -5.25 -3.80 -51.31
N LYS A 90 -4.50 -4.11 -52.37
CA LYS A 90 -4.71 -3.62 -53.74
C LYS A 90 -6.01 -4.17 -54.36
N LYS A 91 -6.67 -3.28 -55.09
CA LYS A 91 -7.86 -3.49 -55.93
C LYS A 91 -7.77 -4.74 -56.82
N GLU A 92 -8.81 -5.59 -56.74
CA GLU A 92 -9.59 -6.24 -57.83
C GLU A 92 -10.07 -7.67 -57.53
N LYS A 93 -9.49 -8.36 -56.54
CA LYS A 93 -10.07 -9.59 -56.00
C LYS A 93 -10.27 -9.40 -54.51
N GLY A 94 -11.51 -9.12 -54.09
CA GLY A 94 -11.84 -8.91 -52.69
C GLY A 94 -11.17 -9.96 -51.79
N PHE A 95 -10.37 -9.50 -50.83
CA PHE A 95 -9.66 -10.36 -49.89
C PHE A 95 -10.65 -11.23 -49.11
N THR A 96 -10.29 -12.48 -48.85
CA THR A 96 -11.12 -13.41 -48.05
C THR A 96 -10.37 -13.69 -46.75
N TRP A 97 -10.98 -13.29 -45.64
CA TRP A 97 -10.54 -13.68 -44.30
C TRP A 97 -10.93 -15.14 -44.09
N GLU A 98 -9.94 -16.01 -44.06
CA GLU A 98 -10.14 -17.43 -43.75
C GLU A 98 -9.90 -17.65 -42.25
N LEU A 99 -10.97 -17.81 -41.48
CA LEU A 99 -10.84 -18.15 -40.06
C LEU A 99 -10.37 -19.60 -39.92
N ILE A 100 -9.26 -19.81 -39.21
CA ILE A 100 -8.74 -21.14 -38.88
C ILE A 100 -9.06 -21.46 -37.41
N PRO A 101 -8.94 -22.73 -36.97
CA PRO A 101 -9.24 -23.10 -35.58
C PRO A 101 -8.51 -22.27 -34.52
N MET A 102 -7.25 -21.88 -34.77
CA MET A 102 -6.50 -20.99 -33.87
C MET A 102 -7.14 -19.60 -33.70
N ASP A 103 -7.73 -19.04 -34.77
CA ASP A 103 -8.37 -17.72 -34.70
C ASP A 103 -9.63 -17.79 -33.83
N VAL A 104 -10.41 -18.86 -33.98
CA VAL A 104 -11.63 -19.10 -33.19
C VAL A 104 -11.27 -19.22 -31.71
N LEU A 105 -10.24 -19.99 -31.37
CA LEU A 105 -9.79 -20.14 -29.97
C LEU A 105 -9.33 -18.80 -29.38
N LEU A 106 -8.64 -17.97 -30.15
CA LEU A 106 -8.20 -16.65 -29.71
C LEU A 106 -9.39 -15.71 -29.43
N LEU A 107 -10.40 -15.73 -30.29
CA LEU A 107 -11.63 -14.97 -30.11
C LEU A 107 -12.47 -15.50 -28.93
N VAL A 108 -12.52 -16.82 -28.73
CA VAL A 108 -13.19 -17.44 -27.58
C VAL A 108 -12.50 -17.06 -26.28
N PHE A 109 -11.17 -17.11 -26.22
CA PHE A 109 -10.40 -16.61 -25.07
C PHE A 109 -10.74 -15.14 -24.78
N TYR A 110 -10.77 -14.30 -25.80
CA TYR A 110 -11.12 -12.89 -25.64
C TYR A 110 -12.58 -12.67 -25.21
N ALA A 111 -13.51 -13.51 -25.67
CA ALA A 111 -14.89 -13.49 -25.21
C ALA A 111 -14.99 -13.82 -23.72
N PHE A 112 -14.22 -14.79 -23.21
CA PHE A 112 -14.17 -15.07 -21.78
C PHE A 112 -13.53 -13.94 -20.97
N CYS A 113 -12.55 -13.22 -21.52
CA CYS A 113 -12.04 -11.99 -20.93
C CYS A 113 -13.13 -10.90 -20.78
N TRP A 114 -14.11 -10.85 -21.68
CA TRP A 114 -15.28 -9.97 -21.56
C TRP A 114 -16.30 -10.50 -20.55
N ILE A 115 -16.59 -11.80 -20.57
CA ILE A 115 -17.54 -12.43 -19.65
C ILE A 115 -17.08 -12.24 -18.20
N SER A 116 -15.78 -12.38 -17.93
CA SER A 116 -15.24 -12.21 -16.58
C SER A 116 -15.41 -10.79 -16.01
N LEU A 117 -15.55 -9.76 -16.87
CA LEU A 117 -15.84 -8.39 -16.44
C LEU A 117 -17.18 -8.27 -15.72
N LEU A 118 -18.13 -9.16 -15.99
CA LEU A 118 -19.44 -9.16 -15.33
C LEU A 118 -19.33 -9.46 -13.82
N GLN A 119 -18.23 -10.10 -13.39
CA GLN A 119 -17.94 -10.42 -11.99
C GLN A 119 -16.91 -9.48 -11.35
N ALA A 120 -16.36 -8.55 -12.12
CA ALA A 120 -15.33 -7.64 -11.63
C ALA A 120 -15.93 -6.64 -10.63
N GLN A 121 -15.43 -6.66 -9.39
CA GLN A 121 -15.78 -5.66 -8.36
C GLN A 121 -15.39 -4.24 -8.79
N ASN A 122 -14.27 -4.13 -9.48
CA ASN A 122 -13.78 -2.94 -10.14
C ASN A 122 -13.60 -3.23 -11.64
N PRO A 123 -14.64 -3.05 -12.47
CA PRO A 123 -14.59 -3.34 -13.91
C PRO A 123 -13.60 -2.44 -14.64
N TYR A 124 -13.25 -1.31 -14.02
CA TYR A 124 -12.37 -0.35 -14.61
C TYR A 124 -10.90 -0.74 -14.57
N LEU A 125 -10.42 -1.40 -13.50
CA LEU A 125 -9.06 -1.96 -13.50
C LEU A 125 -8.91 -3.04 -14.57
N ALA A 126 -10.01 -3.71 -14.91
CA ALA A 126 -10.06 -4.76 -15.90
C ALA A 126 -10.06 -4.25 -17.36
N THR A 127 -10.42 -2.97 -17.60
CA THR A 127 -10.46 -2.41 -18.97
C THR A 127 -9.08 -2.29 -19.60
N LEU A 128 -8.04 -1.95 -18.83
CA LEU A 128 -6.70 -1.73 -19.35
C LEU A 128 -6.09 -3.04 -19.90
N PRO A 129 -6.08 -4.17 -19.17
CA PRO A 129 -5.72 -5.49 -19.72
C PRO A 129 -6.60 -5.90 -20.90
N LEU A 130 -7.90 -5.62 -20.87
CA LEU A 130 -8.82 -5.96 -21.96
C LEU A 130 -8.46 -5.24 -23.27
N LEU A 131 -8.18 -3.94 -23.21
CA LEU A 131 -7.69 -3.14 -24.34
C LEU A 131 -6.32 -3.64 -24.81
N HIS A 132 -5.49 -4.10 -23.87
CA HIS A 132 -4.19 -4.68 -24.18
C HIS A 132 -4.32 -5.97 -24.99
N TYR A 133 -5.13 -6.91 -24.52
CA TYR A 133 -5.37 -8.18 -25.22
C TYR A 133 -6.02 -7.94 -26.59
N ALA A 134 -6.95 -6.99 -26.71
CA ALA A 134 -7.51 -6.59 -28.01
C ALA A 134 -6.41 -6.17 -28.99
N ALA A 135 -5.53 -5.26 -28.60
CA ALA A 135 -4.43 -4.82 -29.47
C ALA A 135 -3.48 -5.97 -29.81
N ALA A 136 -3.13 -6.83 -28.86
CA ALA A 136 -2.24 -7.96 -29.10
C ALA A 136 -2.89 -9.01 -30.06
N ILE A 137 -4.21 -9.21 -29.98
CA ILE A 137 -4.98 -10.04 -30.92
C ILE A 137 -5.04 -9.41 -32.32
N VAL A 138 -5.27 -8.11 -32.41
CA VAL A 138 -5.20 -7.35 -33.69
C VAL A 138 -3.81 -7.52 -34.31
N PHE A 139 -2.77 -7.48 -33.50
CA PHE A 139 -1.40 -7.70 -33.97
C PHE A 139 -1.21 -9.11 -34.53
N TYR A 140 -1.73 -10.15 -33.88
CA TYR A 140 -1.72 -11.52 -34.43
C TYR A 140 -2.33 -11.58 -35.84
N PHE A 141 -3.52 -10.99 -36.03
CA PHE A 141 -4.17 -10.96 -37.35
C PHE A 141 -3.34 -10.17 -38.36
N PHE A 142 -2.75 -9.05 -37.94
CA PHE A 142 -1.89 -8.22 -38.78
C PHE A 142 -0.65 -8.99 -39.26
N ILE A 143 0.08 -9.65 -38.34
CA ILE A 143 1.27 -10.46 -38.64
C ILE A 143 0.93 -11.55 -39.64
N ARG A 144 -0.14 -12.30 -39.38
CA ARG A 144 -0.58 -13.41 -40.22
C ARG A 144 -0.90 -12.98 -41.66
N HIS A 145 -1.37 -11.75 -41.84
CA HIS A 145 -1.77 -11.22 -43.14
C HIS A 145 -0.61 -10.56 -43.91
N THR A 146 0.31 -9.91 -43.19
CA THR A 146 1.38 -9.11 -43.81
C THR A 146 2.68 -9.88 -44.04
N VAL A 147 2.96 -10.90 -43.23
CA VAL A 147 4.15 -11.75 -43.39
C VAL A 147 3.87 -12.78 -44.48
N ALA A 148 4.54 -12.62 -45.62
CA ALA A 148 4.30 -13.43 -46.82
C ALA A 148 5.35 -14.54 -47.02
N ASP A 149 6.60 -14.31 -46.61
CA ASP A 149 7.72 -15.21 -46.89
C ASP A 149 8.66 -15.43 -45.68
N ILE A 150 9.59 -16.36 -45.85
CA ILE A 150 10.60 -16.72 -44.84
C ILE A 150 11.54 -15.55 -44.53
N GLY A 151 11.82 -14.68 -45.51
CA GLY A 151 12.66 -13.51 -45.34
C GLY A 151 12.02 -12.42 -44.47
N HIS A 152 10.69 -12.30 -44.46
CA HIS A 152 9.99 -11.49 -43.46
C HIS A 152 10.21 -12.08 -42.06
N ILE A 153 10.04 -13.39 -41.88
CA ILE A 153 10.21 -14.06 -40.58
C ILE A 153 11.65 -13.87 -40.05
N ASP A 154 12.65 -14.00 -40.91
CA ASP A 154 14.05 -13.75 -40.54
C ASP A 154 14.26 -12.31 -40.03
N ARG A 155 13.63 -11.32 -40.67
CA ARG A 155 13.69 -9.94 -40.21
C ARG A 155 13.07 -9.74 -38.83
N TYR A 156 11.97 -10.44 -38.50
CA TYR A 156 11.41 -10.44 -37.14
C TYR A 156 12.42 -10.96 -36.13
N PHE A 157 13.05 -12.10 -36.43
CA PHE A 157 14.01 -12.69 -35.50
C PHE A 157 15.21 -11.77 -35.30
N TYR A 158 15.73 -11.16 -36.37
CA TYR A 158 16.84 -10.21 -36.29
C TYR A 158 16.50 -9.02 -35.41
N VAL A 159 15.34 -8.41 -35.63
CA VAL A 159 14.92 -7.21 -34.89
C VAL A 159 14.66 -7.51 -33.43
N ILE A 160 14.01 -8.63 -33.10
CA ILE A 160 13.81 -9.06 -31.71
C ILE A 160 15.17 -9.31 -31.05
N THR A 161 16.06 -10.05 -31.69
CA THR A 161 17.38 -10.39 -31.14
C THR A 161 18.22 -9.15 -30.88
N LEU A 162 18.28 -8.22 -31.84
CA LEU A 162 19.03 -6.97 -31.73
C LEU A 162 18.43 -6.05 -30.66
N SER A 163 17.11 -5.94 -30.60
CA SER A 163 16.41 -5.12 -29.59
C SER A 163 16.68 -5.64 -28.18
N VAL A 164 16.54 -6.94 -27.94
CA VAL A 164 16.79 -7.52 -26.61
C VAL A 164 18.26 -7.40 -26.23
N ALA A 165 19.19 -7.57 -27.17
CA ALA A 165 20.61 -7.34 -26.91
C ALA A 165 20.90 -5.87 -26.54
N ALA A 166 20.27 -4.91 -27.22
CA ALA A 166 20.41 -3.48 -26.89
C ALA A 166 19.86 -3.15 -25.49
N VAL A 167 18.67 -3.67 -25.15
CA VAL A 167 18.09 -3.53 -23.81
C VAL A 167 18.97 -4.19 -22.74
N SER A 168 19.52 -5.36 -23.05
CA SER A 168 20.44 -6.09 -22.18
C SER A 168 21.73 -5.32 -21.92
N LEU A 169 22.27 -4.66 -22.95
CA LEU A 169 23.44 -3.78 -22.83
C LEU A 169 23.15 -2.58 -21.92
N ILE A 170 21.98 -1.94 -22.08
CA ILE A 170 21.56 -0.84 -21.19
C ILE A 170 21.44 -1.35 -19.76
N GLY A 171 20.81 -2.51 -19.55
CA GLY A 171 20.69 -3.10 -18.22
C GLY A 171 22.03 -3.44 -17.58
N ILE A 172 22.96 -4.03 -18.34
CA ILE A 172 24.35 -4.26 -17.89
C ILE A 172 25.02 -2.94 -17.51
N ALA A 173 24.88 -1.90 -18.34
CA ALA A 173 25.45 -0.58 -18.05
C ALA A 173 24.81 0.05 -16.79
N GLN A 174 23.52 -0.16 -16.55
CA GLN A 174 22.88 0.24 -15.28
C GLN A 174 23.49 -0.50 -14.09
N TYR A 175 23.70 -1.81 -14.21
CA TYR A 175 24.31 -2.63 -13.16
C TYR A 175 25.71 -2.14 -12.78
N LEU A 176 26.52 -1.78 -13.78
CA LEU A 176 27.94 -1.49 -13.62
C LEU A 176 28.27 -0.01 -13.39
N PHE A 177 27.47 0.93 -13.91
CA PHE A 177 27.86 2.35 -13.98
C PHE A 177 26.81 3.33 -13.43
N ASN A 178 25.69 2.87 -12.87
CA ASN A 178 24.62 3.72 -12.32
C ASN A 178 24.20 4.89 -13.25
N LEU A 179 23.43 4.57 -14.30
CA LEU A 179 22.98 5.54 -15.30
C LEU A 179 21.87 6.46 -14.77
N THR A 180 22.19 7.69 -14.37
CA THR A 180 21.23 8.64 -13.77
C THR A 180 20.10 9.10 -14.70
N TRP A 181 20.29 9.05 -16.01
CA TRP A 181 19.28 9.40 -17.02
C TRP A 181 18.28 8.27 -17.30
N VAL A 182 18.57 7.04 -16.84
CA VAL A 182 17.58 5.96 -16.84
C VAL A 182 17.00 5.83 -15.44
N PRO A 183 15.67 5.73 -15.28
CA PRO A 183 15.06 5.53 -13.97
C PRO A 183 15.72 4.37 -13.22
N GLN A 184 16.08 4.55 -11.95
CA GLN A 184 16.76 3.52 -11.14
C GLN A 184 15.77 2.78 -10.24
N ILE A 185 14.61 2.38 -10.79
CA ILE A 185 13.47 1.86 -10.01
C ILE A 185 13.66 0.40 -9.59
N VAL A 186 14.23 -0.43 -10.48
CA VAL A 186 14.62 -1.82 -10.22
C VAL A 186 15.87 -2.16 -11.06
N PRO A 187 17.05 -1.61 -10.72
CA PRO A 187 18.27 -1.98 -11.43
C PRO A 187 18.59 -3.48 -11.29
N PRO A 188 19.13 -4.13 -12.33
CA PRO A 188 19.52 -3.60 -13.65
C PRO A 188 18.41 -3.65 -14.72
N SER A 189 17.14 -3.71 -14.30
CA SER A 189 15.98 -4.03 -15.14
C SER A 189 14.99 -2.90 -15.36
N SER A 190 15.39 -1.66 -15.10
CA SER A 190 14.47 -0.53 -15.13
C SER A 190 13.90 -0.24 -16.52
N THR A 191 14.62 -0.56 -17.59
CA THR A 191 14.11 -0.50 -18.98
C THR A 191 12.89 -1.39 -19.20
N LEU A 192 12.76 -2.46 -18.42
CA LEU A 192 11.70 -3.45 -18.47
C LEU A 192 10.83 -3.45 -17.21
N SER A 193 10.87 -2.37 -16.41
CA SER A 193 10.12 -2.18 -15.16
C SER A 193 10.52 -3.12 -13.99
N ASN A 194 10.78 -4.42 -14.25
CA ASN A 194 11.20 -5.38 -13.22
C ASN A 194 12.04 -6.54 -13.80
N LYS A 195 12.85 -7.18 -12.94
CA LYS A 195 13.74 -8.33 -13.20
C LYS A 195 13.00 -9.52 -13.83
N ASN A 196 11.80 -9.83 -13.35
CA ASN A 196 10.98 -10.93 -13.89
C ASN A 196 10.51 -10.67 -15.33
N MET A 197 10.25 -9.39 -15.65
CA MET A 197 9.86 -8.98 -17.00
C MET A 197 11.05 -9.06 -17.97
N ALA A 198 12.24 -8.70 -17.48
CA ALA A 198 13.48 -8.92 -18.22
C ALA A 198 13.75 -10.40 -18.50
N ALA A 199 13.57 -11.27 -17.51
CA ALA A 199 13.65 -12.72 -17.69
C ALA A 199 12.66 -13.24 -18.74
N HIS A 200 11.46 -12.67 -18.82
CA HIS A 200 10.45 -13.05 -19.81
C HIS A 200 10.90 -12.76 -21.23
N ILE A 201 11.31 -11.52 -21.48
CA ILE A 201 11.71 -11.12 -22.83
C ILE A 201 12.96 -11.89 -23.26
N ILE A 202 13.92 -12.09 -22.35
CA ILE A 202 15.14 -12.88 -22.60
C ILE A 202 14.80 -14.33 -22.96
N SER A 203 13.97 -15.00 -22.16
CA SER A 203 13.61 -16.41 -22.40
C SER A 203 12.83 -16.60 -23.71
N MET A 204 12.01 -15.63 -24.10
CA MET A 204 11.31 -15.65 -25.39
C MET A 204 12.23 -15.39 -26.59
N SER A 205 13.25 -14.54 -26.44
CA SER A 205 14.13 -14.12 -27.55
C SER A 205 15.39 -14.98 -27.72
N LEU A 206 15.90 -15.58 -26.64
CA LEU A 206 17.15 -16.35 -26.66
C LEU A 206 17.13 -17.50 -27.69
N PRO A 207 16.06 -18.32 -27.82
CA PRO A 207 15.98 -19.34 -28.87
C PRO A 207 16.02 -18.75 -30.28
N LEU A 208 15.44 -17.56 -30.48
CA LEU A 208 15.47 -16.87 -31.78
C LEU A 208 16.88 -16.39 -32.13
N GLY A 209 17.60 -15.83 -31.16
CA GLY A 209 18.99 -15.41 -31.35
C GLY A 209 19.93 -16.56 -31.69
N ILE A 210 19.75 -17.71 -31.02
CA ILE A 210 20.52 -18.93 -31.33
C ILE A 210 20.10 -19.50 -32.69
N GLY A 211 18.80 -19.47 -33.02
CA GLY A 211 18.30 -19.82 -34.35
C GLY A 211 18.94 -18.96 -35.46
N CYS A 212 19.00 -17.63 -35.26
CA CYS A 212 19.67 -16.70 -36.18
C CYS A 212 21.15 -17.02 -36.36
N LEU A 213 21.86 -17.35 -35.27
CA LEU A 213 23.26 -17.76 -35.31
C LEU A 213 23.45 -19.02 -36.19
N ILE A 214 22.57 -20.00 -36.05
CA ILE A 214 22.62 -21.27 -36.80
C ILE A 214 22.26 -21.07 -38.28
N ILE A 215 21.20 -20.30 -38.56
CA ILE A 215 20.66 -20.11 -39.92
C ILE A 215 21.55 -19.21 -40.78
N SER A 216 22.23 -18.23 -40.15
CA SER A 216 23.05 -17.20 -40.82
C SER A 216 24.14 -17.80 -41.70
N ARG A 217 24.23 -17.30 -42.95
CA ARG A 217 25.21 -17.77 -43.95
C ARG A 217 26.51 -16.96 -43.95
N ARG A 218 26.46 -15.69 -43.52
CA ARG A 218 27.63 -14.79 -43.52
C ARG A 218 28.34 -14.84 -42.17
N THR A 219 29.67 -14.91 -42.17
CA THR A 219 30.49 -15.00 -40.95
C THR A 219 30.27 -13.80 -40.03
N TRP A 220 30.17 -12.58 -40.56
CA TRP A 220 29.93 -11.39 -39.76
C TRP A 220 28.56 -11.41 -39.06
N GLN A 221 27.52 -11.94 -39.71
CA GLN A 221 26.18 -12.07 -39.09
C GLN A 221 26.23 -13.03 -37.90
N ARG A 222 27.01 -14.11 -38.01
CA ARG A 222 27.23 -15.04 -36.90
C ARG A 222 27.94 -14.38 -35.73
N ILE A 223 28.96 -13.58 -35.99
CA ILE A 223 29.67 -12.83 -34.95
C ILE A 223 28.70 -11.88 -34.24
N VAL A 224 27.87 -11.15 -35.00
CA VAL A 224 26.84 -10.25 -34.42
C VAL A 224 25.84 -11.04 -33.56
N PHE A 225 25.26 -12.13 -34.06
CA PHE A 225 24.29 -12.90 -33.26
C PHE A 225 24.92 -13.62 -32.08
N LEU A 226 26.18 -14.06 -32.19
CA LEU A 226 26.94 -14.62 -31.07
C LEU A 226 27.14 -13.56 -29.98
N LEU A 227 27.50 -12.33 -30.36
CA LEU A 227 27.62 -11.20 -29.44
C LEU A 227 26.26 -10.85 -28.80
N CYS A 228 25.18 -10.83 -29.56
CA CYS A 228 23.83 -10.59 -29.03
C CYS A 228 23.43 -11.66 -28.00
N VAL A 229 23.66 -12.94 -28.30
CA VAL A 229 23.39 -14.06 -27.37
C VAL A 229 24.26 -13.93 -26.12
N PHE A 230 25.55 -13.61 -26.26
CA PHE A 230 26.45 -13.38 -25.14
C PHE A 230 25.96 -12.24 -24.22
N ILE A 231 25.66 -11.06 -24.78
CA ILE A 231 25.17 -9.90 -24.01
C ILE A 231 23.87 -10.26 -23.28
N THR A 232 22.97 -10.97 -23.94
CA THR A 232 21.67 -11.37 -23.37
C THR A 232 21.84 -12.37 -22.22
N LEU A 233 22.74 -13.36 -22.36
CA LEU A 233 23.07 -14.32 -21.30
C LEU A 233 23.76 -13.65 -20.12
N LEU A 234 24.70 -12.72 -20.38
CA LEU A 234 25.37 -11.94 -19.34
C LEU A 234 24.36 -11.13 -18.52
N TYR A 235 23.41 -10.49 -19.20
CA TYR A 235 22.36 -9.75 -18.53
C TYR A 235 21.45 -10.67 -17.69
N SER A 236 21.13 -11.87 -18.18
CA SER A 236 20.41 -12.89 -17.39
C SER A 236 21.15 -13.28 -16.10
N LEU A 237 22.49 -13.31 -16.11
CA LEU A 237 23.33 -13.51 -14.90
C LEU A 237 23.15 -12.37 -13.89
N TYR A 238 23.11 -11.12 -14.33
CA TYR A 238 22.96 -9.98 -13.41
C TYR A 238 21.54 -9.82 -12.85
N ILE A 239 20.51 -10.26 -13.58
CA ILE A 239 19.12 -10.23 -13.10
C ILE A 239 18.91 -11.21 -11.92
N LYS A 240 19.67 -12.31 -11.86
CA LYS A 240 19.63 -13.34 -10.79
C LYS A 240 18.25 -13.96 -10.54
N THR A 241 17.42 -14.12 -11.58
CA THR A 241 16.09 -14.74 -11.45
C THR A 241 16.14 -16.25 -11.72
N ARG A 242 15.66 -17.06 -10.76
CA ARG A 242 15.61 -18.53 -10.89
C ARG A 242 14.80 -18.97 -12.11
N ALA A 243 13.71 -18.27 -12.40
CA ALA A 243 12.82 -18.58 -13.50
C ALA A 243 13.50 -18.42 -14.89
N SER A 244 14.37 -17.41 -15.04
CA SER A 244 15.19 -17.25 -16.26
C SER A 244 16.12 -18.44 -16.47
N TRP A 245 16.75 -18.93 -15.41
CA TRP A 245 17.67 -20.08 -15.47
C TRP A 245 16.97 -21.38 -15.80
N VAL A 246 15.83 -21.65 -15.14
CA VAL A 246 15.02 -22.84 -15.42
C VAL A 246 14.55 -22.83 -16.87
N ALA A 247 14.02 -21.70 -17.35
CA ALA A 247 13.62 -21.55 -18.74
C ALA A 247 14.79 -21.75 -19.70
N ALA A 248 15.95 -21.13 -19.45
CA ALA A 248 17.13 -21.25 -20.28
C ALA A 248 17.65 -22.70 -20.37
N ILE A 249 17.72 -23.42 -19.25
CA ILE A 249 18.16 -24.82 -19.22
C ILE A 249 17.20 -25.71 -20.04
N ILE A 250 15.90 -25.57 -19.82
CA ILE A 250 14.86 -26.34 -20.56
C ILE A 250 14.94 -26.03 -22.06
N ILE A 251 15.03 -24.76 -22.43
CA ILE A 251 15.15 -24.31 -23.82
C ILE A 251 16.39 -24.92 -24.47
N LEU A 252 17.56 -24.79 -23.84
CA LEU A 252 18.83 -25.26 -24.39
C LEU A 252 18.85 -26.79 -24.51
N ALA A 253 18.30 -27.51 -23.53
CA ALA A 253 18.22 -28.98 -23.56
C ALA A 253 17.31 -29.47 -24.71
N ILE A 254 16.11 -28.92 -24.84
CA ILE A 254 15.18 -29.29 -25.93
C ILE A 254 15.75 -28.90 -27.29
N MET A 255 16.37 -27.72 -27.38
CA MET A 255 17.00 -27.27 -28.62
C MET A 255 18.16 -28.19 -29.02
N ALA A 256 19.03 -28.58 -28.09
CA ALA A 256 20.12 -29.50 -28.34
C ALA A 256 19.60 -30.87 -28.81
N ALA A 257 18.59 -31.42 -28.13
CA ALA A 257 17.96 -32.69 -28.51
C ALA A 257 17.34 -32.63 -29.92
N CYS A 258 16.69 -31.52 -30.27
CA CYS A 258 16.08 -31.32 -31.59
C CYS A 258 17.12 -31.09 -32.70
N LEU A 259 18.27 -30.50 -32.39
CA LEU A 259 19.34 -30.20 -33.35
C LEU A 259 20.31 -31.37 -33.56
N ALA A 260 20.51 -32.24 -32.56
CA ALA A 260 21.47 -33.35 -32.63
C ALA A 260 21.26 -34.30 -33.84
N PRO A 261 20.04 -34.75 -34.17
CA PRO A 261 19.80 -35.58 -35.37
C PRO A 261 20.08 -34.85 -36.69
N ARG A 262 20.08 -33.51 -36.67
CA ARG A 262 20.25 -32.63 -37.84
C ARG A 262 21.68 -32.12 -37.99
N LEU A 263 22.60 -32.56 -37.14
CA LEU A 263 23.98 -32.13 -37.16
C LEU A 263 24.65 -32.34 -38.53
N ARG A 264 24.35 -33.46 -39.21
CA ARG A 264 24.86 -33.74 -40.57
C ARG A 264 24.38 -32.71 -41.62
N PHE A 265 23.14 -32.26 -41.53
CA PHE A 265 22.60 -31.21 -42.41
C PHE A 265 23.28 -29.86 -42.13
N LEU A 266 23.44 -29.51 -40.85
CA LEU A 266 24.12 -28.29 -40.41
C LEU A 266 25.60 -28.26 -40.81
N LEU A 267 26.29 -29.40 -40.72
CA LEU A 267 27.68 -29.59 -41.16
C LEU A 267 27.83 -29.57 -42.68
N ARG A 268 26.84 -30.03 -43.47
CA ARG A 268 26.86 -29.88 -44.94
C ARG A 268 26.71 -28.43 -45.38
N ARG A 269 25.95 -27.63 -44.63
CA ARG A 269 25.73 -26.19 -44.89
C ARG A 269 26.96 -25.34 -44.58
N ASN A 270 27.85 -25.81 -43.70
CA ASN A 270 29.00 -25.08 -43.19
C ASN A 270 30.29 -25.89 -43.32
N SER A 271 31.29 -25.40 -44.07
CA SER A 271 32.61 -26.03 -44.04
C SER A 271 33.16 -26.03 -42.60
N TRP A 272 33.84 -27.11 -42.19
CA TRP A 272 34.46 -27.22 -40.86
C TRP A 272 35.33 -26.00 -40.50
N LYS A 273 36.00 -25.40 -41.50
CA LYS A 273 36.77 -24.15 -41.36
C LYS A 273 35.92 -22.92 -40.97
N ARG A 274 34.65 -22.87 -41.36
CA ARG A 274 33.70 -21.79 -41.00
C ARG A 274 33.00 -22.01 -39.64
N LEU A 275 33.21 -23.16 -39.01
CA LEU A 275 32.70 -23.47 -37.66
C LEU A 275 33.75 -23.18 -36.58
N LEU A 276 35.05 -23.37 -36.88
CA LEU A 276 36.16 -23.14 -35.94
C LEU A 276 36.17 -21.75 -35.29
N LEU A 277 36.00 -20.69 -36.09
CA LEU A 277 36.01 -19.31 -35.58
C LEU A 277 34.81 -19.01 -34.66
N PRO A 278 33.55 -19.33 -35.02
CA PRO A 278 32.42 -19.23 -34.09
C PRO A 278 32.54 -20.13 -32.85
N THR A 279 33.12 -21.33 -32.95
CA THR A 279 33.30 -22.22 -31.79
C THR A 279 34.38 -21.69 -30.84
N ALA A 280 35.48 -21.16 -31.36
CA ALA A 280 36.51 -20.51 -30.56
C ALA A 280 35.99 -19.22 -29.91
N ALA A 281 35.24 -18.41 -30.68
CA ALA A 281 34.56 -17.23 -30.15
C ALA A 281 33.49 -17.59 -29.10
N GLY A 282 32.80 -18.73 -29.26
CA GLY A 282 31.86 -19.27 -28.28
C GLY A 282 32.55 -19.70 -26.99
N ALA A 283 33.68 -20.40 -27.07
CA ALA A 283 34.49 -20.77 -25.90
C ALA A 283 35.04 -19.52 -25.17
N GLY A 284 35.54 -18.54 -25.93
CA GLY A 284 35.95 -17.24 -25.38
C GLY A 284 34.78 -16.49 -24.73
N ALA A 285 33.59 -16.52 -25.35
CA ALA A 285 32.38 -15.93 -24.78
C ALA A 285 31.99 -16.61 -23.45
N VAL A 286 32.13 -17.93 -23.30
CA VAL A 286 31.86 -18.62 -22.02
C VAL A 286 32.85 -18.18 -20.94
N LEU A 287 34.15 -18.09 -21.27
CA LEU A 287 35.16 -17.58 -20.33
C LEU A 287 34.87 -16.14 -19.91
N LEU A 288 34.52 -15.27 -20.87
CA LEU A 288 34.12 -13.89 -20.59
C LEU A 288 32.84 -13.83 -19.75
N LEU A 289 31.87 -14.72 -19.95
CA LEU A 289 30.67 -14.78 -19.10
C LEU A 289 31.05 -15.04 -17.64
N VAL A 290 31.97 -15.97 -17.39
CA VAL A 290 32.47 -16.26 -16.05
C VAL A 290 33.13 -15.02 -15.46
N VAL A 291 34.05 -14.39 -16.19
CA VAL A 291 34.78 -13.19 -15.73
C VAL A 291 33.82 -12.04 -15.42
N PHE A 292 32.96 -11.65 -16.38
CA PHE A 292 32.05 -10.53 -16.21
C PHE A 292 30.97 -10.81 -15.16
N SER A 293 30.54 -12.06 -14.95
CA SER A 293 29.56 -12.40 -13.92
C SER A 293 30.01 -12.09 -12.49
N GLN A 294 31.33 -12.01 -12.25
CA GLN A 294 31.92 -11.73 -10.94
C GLN A 294 31.99 -10.22 -10.61
N LEU A 295 31.65 -9.34 -11.55
CA LEU A 295 31.68 -7.90 -11.31
C LEU A 295 30.65 -7.49 -10.26
N LYS A 296 31.08 -6.61 -9.35
CA LYS A 296 30.22 -6.03 -8.31
C LYS A 296 29.28 -4.97 -8.91
N PRO A 297 28.04 -4.85 -8.40
CA PRO A 297 27.14 -3.80 -8.82
C PRO A 297 27.67 -2.43 -8.37
N ALA A 298 27.36 -1.38 -9.14
CA ALA A 298 27.51 0.00 -8.68
C ALA A 298 26.60 0.28 -7.47
N GLU A 299 27.00 1.22 -6.61
CA GLU A 299 26.10 1.76 -5.59
C GLU A 299 25.00 2.58 -6.27
N ILE A 300 23.75 2.19 -6.06
CA ILE A 300 22.59 2.84 -6.67
C ILE A 300 21.76 3.47 -5.55
N PRO A 301 21.64 4.81 -5.51
CA PRO A 301 20.75 5.46 -4.57
C PRO A 301 19.31 5.07 -4.91
N VAL A 302 18.57 4.57 -3.91
CA VAL A 302 17.16 4.21 -4.08
C VAL A 302 16.38 5.47 -4.45
N PRO A 303 15.62 5.49 -5.56
CA PRO A 303 14.91 6.70 -5.95
C PRO A 303 13.81 7.03 -4.92
N ILE A 304 13.90 8.27 -4.42
CA ILE A 304 13.02 8.92 -3.44
C ILE A 304 11.51 8.69 -3.70
N LEU A 305 11.08 8.52 -4.96
CA LEU A 305 9.67 8.28 -5.30
C LEU A 305 9.13 6.93 -4.79
N LYS A 306 9.96 5.89 -4.64
CA LYS A 306 9.47 4.56 -4.29
C LYS A 306 9.32 4.35 -2.78
N GLU A 307 10.23 4.90 -1.98
CA GLU A 307 10.11 4.97 -0.53
C GLU A 307 8.74 5.57 -0.16
N SER A 308 8.36 6.74 -0.70
CA SER A 308 7.11 7.37 -0.25
C SER A 308 5.80 6.91 -0.88
N ILE A 309 5.79 6.37 -2.09
CA ILE A 309 4.53 5.96 -2.75
C ILE A 309 4.11 4.59 -2.23
N GLY A 310 5.10 3.72 -2.04
CA GLY A 310 4.92 2.47 -1.34
C GLY A 310 4.59 2.70 0.14
N GLU A 311 5.49 3.31 0.90
CA GLU A 311 5.39 3.36 2.37
C GLU A 311 4.14 4.12 2.88
N ARG A 312 3.57 5.04 2.09
CA ARG A 312 2.44 5.87 2.57
C ARG A 312 1.06 5.31 2.29
N PHE A 313 0.86 4.40 1.31
CA PHE A 313 -0.48 3.87 1.00
C PHE A 313 -0.61 2.36 0.81
N LEU A 314 0.40 1.63 0.31
CA LEU A 314 0.22 0.21 -0.04
C LEU A 314 1.51 -0.65 -0.10
N SER A 315 2.69 -0.15 0.26
CA SER A 315 3.87 -1.00 0.45
C SER A 315 4.14 -1.18 1.93
N ILE A 316 3.50 -2.20 2.46
CA ILE A 316 4.03 -2.93 3.58
C ILE A 316 4.82 -4.11 2.98
N THR A 317 5.85 -3.92 2.14
CA THR A 317 6.69 -5.08 1.72
C THR A 317 8.10 -4.62 1.31
N ASP A 318 8.96 -4.35 2.28
CA ASP A 318 10.33 -4.85 2.20
C ASP A 318 10.43 -5.97 3.24
N PHE A 319 10.54 -7.21 2.76
CA PHE A 319 10.61 -8.38 3.62
C PHE A 319 12.02 -8.54 4.20
N LYS A 320 12.09 -8.86 5.50
CA LYS A 320 13.16 -9.73 6.04
C LYS A 320 12.88 -11.19 5.68
N GLU A 321 13.95 -11.91 5.40
CA GLU A 321 14.03 -13.29 4.93
C GLU A 321 13.24 -14.29 5.79
N GLY A 322 12.02 -14.62 5.38
CA GLY A 322 11.36 -15.88 5.69
C GLY A 322 11.58 -16.87 4.54
N ASP A 323 11.56 -18.19 4.82
CA ASP A 323 11.86 -19.20 3.81
C ASP A 323 10.82 -19.16 2.66
N SER A 324 11.27 -18.63 1.52
CA SER A 324 10.45 -18.33 0.35
C SER A 324 9.62 -19.50 -0.17
N ALA A 325 9.94 -20.75 0.19
CA ALA A 325 9.20 -21.93 -0.24
C ALA A 325 7.86 -22.10 0.51
N GLN A 326 7.84 -21.91 1.82
CA GLN A 326 6.65 -22.13 2.66
C GLN A 326 5.55 -21.10 2.36
N LEU A 327 5.94 -19.83 2.19
CA LEU A 327 5.03 -18.73 1.82
C LEU A 327 4.28 -19.01 0.51
N ARG A 328 4.95 -19.67 -0.46
CA ARG A 328 4.38 -19.97 -1.78
C ARG A 328 3.26 -20.98 -1.74
N ILE A 329 3.41 -22.01 -0.92
CA ILE A 329 2.40 -23.07 -0.78
C ILE A 329 1.10 -22.48 -0.21
N ILE A 330 1.22 -21.59 0.77
CA ILE A 330 0.08 -20.89 1.37
C ILE A 330 -0.62 -20.01 0.34
N TRP A 331 0.14 -19.26 -0.46
CA TRP A 331 -0.46 -18.43 -1.51
C TRP A 331 -1.21 -19.26 -2.57
N TRP A 332 -0.69 -20.42 -2.92
CA TRP A 332 -1.37 -21.35 -3.83
C TRP A 332 -2.67 -21.86 -3.21
N LYS A 333 -2.63 -22.31 -1.96
CA LYS A 333 -3.81 -22.77 -1.23
C LYS A 333 -4.91 -21.70 -1.21
N ASN A 334 -4.55 -20.46 -0.87
CA ASN A 334 -5.50 -19.34 -0.80
C ASN A 334 -6.05 -18.97 -2.19
N THR A 335 -5.20 -18.96 -3.21
CA THR A 335 -5.63 -18.72 -4.59
C THR A 335 -6.60 -19.81 -5.06
N LEU A 336 -6.31 -21.08 -4.75
CA LEU A 336 -7.17 -22.20 -5.10
C LEU A 336 -8.52 -22.16 -4.36
N GLN A 337 -8.54 -21.68 -3.12
CA GLN A 337 -9.79 -21.43 -2.40
C GLN A 337 -10.61 -20.33 -3.09
N MET A 338 -9.98 -19.25 -3.55
CA MET A 338 -10.66 -18.22 -4.35
C MET A 338 -11.20 -18.77 -5.67
N VAL A 339 -10.42 -19.61 -6.37
CA VAL A 339 -10.87 -20.30 -7.57
C VAL A 339 -12.08 -21.19 -7.27
N LYS A 340 -12.07 -21.90 -6.14
CA LYS A 340 -13.19 -22.76 -5.72
C LYS A 340 -14.47 -21.95 -5.52
N ASP A 341 -14.37 -20.79 -4.88
CA ASP A 341 -15.53 -19.93 -4.60
C ASP A 341 -16.04 -19.19 -5.86
N HIS A 342 -15.20 -19.03 -6.89
CA HIS A 342 -15.51 -18.36 -8.16
C HIS A 342 -15.27 -19.22 -9.41
N ILE A 343 -15.58 -20.52 -9.34
CA ILE A 343 -15.10 -21.52 -10.29
C ILE A 343 -15.51 -21.30 -11.75
N TRP A 344 -16.70 -20.74 -12.00
CA TRP A 344 -17.29 -20.71 -13.34
C TRP A 344 -16.75 -19.59 -14.21
N THR A 345 -16.84 -18.35 -13.72
CA THR A 345 -16.54 -17.12 -14.47
C THR A 345 -15.36 -16.34 -13.92
N GLY A 346 -14.78 -16.80 -12.80
CA GLY A 346 -13.71 -16.11 -12.10
C GLY A 346 -14.16 -14.80 -11.47
N VAL A 347 -13.18 -13.98 -11.09
CA VAL A 347 -13.35 -12.70 -10.38
C VAL A 347 -13.20 -11.47 -11.28
N GLY A 348 -12.92 -11.66 -12.57
CA GLY A 348 -12.63 -10.58 -13.51
C GLY A 348 -11.14 -10.22 -13.59
N LEU A 349 -10.70 -9.72 -14.74
CA LEU A 349 -9.29 -9.35 -14.98
C LEU A 349 -8.82 -8.32 -13.94
N GLN A 350 -7.62 -8.50 -13.38
CA GLN A 350 -7.00 -7.68 -12.33
C GLN A 350 -7.71 -7.63 -10.97
N ASN A 351 -8.92 -8.18 -10.85
CA ASN A 351 -9.74 -8.06 -9.65
C ASN A 351 -9.36 -9.05 -8.54
N PHE A 352 -8.53 -10.06 -8.86
CA PHE A 352 -7.97 -10.95 -7.84
C PHE A 352 -7.22 -10.17 -6.75
N LYS A 353 -6.52 -9.08 -7.11
CA LYS A 353 -5.77 -8.22 -6.16
C LYS A 353 -6.68 -7.59 -5.11
N ILE A 354 -7.94 -7.33 -5.49
CA ILE A 354 -8.95 -6.76 -4.61
C ILE A 354 -9.51 -7.82 -3.67
N LEU A 355 -9.80 -9.01 -4.18
CA LEU A 355 -10.48 -10.09 -3.44
C LEU A 355 -9.55 -10.93 -2.57
N TYR A 356 -8.27 -11.04 -2.95
CA TYR A 356 -7.30 -11.93 -2.29
C TYR A 356 -7.19 -11.78 -0.77
N PRO A 357 -7.24 -10.56 -0.17
CA PRO A 357 -7.18 -10.40 1.29
C PRO A 357 -8.23 -11.22 2.05
N ARG A 358 -9.42 -11.43 1.47
CA ARG A 358 -10.47 -12.27 2.08
C ARG A 358 -10.08 -13.75 2.19
N TYR A 359 -9.30 -14.24 1.23
CA TYR A 359 -8.89 -15.66 1.15
C TYR A 359 -7.62 -15.97 1.92
N HIS A 360 -6.85 -14.94 2.26
CA HIS A 360 -5.70 -15.07 3.16
C HIS A 360 -6.09 -15.61 4.54
N ARG A 361 -7.37 -15.44 4.94
CA ARG A 361 -7.98 -15.95 6.18
C ARG A 361 -7.82 -17.46 6.43
N ALA A 362 -7.65 -18.30 5.40
CA ALA A 362 -7.57 -19.76 5.58
C ALA A 362 -6.21 -20.30 6.10
N ALA A 363 -5.28 -19.39 6.44
CA ALA A 363 -3.93 -19.70 6.91
C ALA A 363 -3.57 -19.04 8.25
N ALA A 364 -4.56 -18.55 9.02
CA ALA A 364 -4.39 -17.90 10.32
C ALA A 364 -3.88 -18.83 11.46
N VAL A 365 -3.26 -19.97 11.14
CA VAL A 365 -2.69 -20.92 12.11
C VAL A 365 -1.15 -20.98 12.01
N ASP A 366 -0.52 -20.26 11.07
CA ASP A 366 0.94 -20.28 10.95
C ASP A 366 1.60 -19.02 11.52
N TRP A 367 2.35 -19.22 12.60
CA TRP A 367 3.06 -18.25 13.45
C TRP A 367 4.19 -17.47 12.75
N SER A 368 4.36 -17.63 11.43
CA SER A 368 5.48 -17.11 10.65
C SER A 368 5.19 -15.87 9.79
N PHE A 369 3.97 -15.30 9.84
CA PHE A 369 3.54 -14.17 9.00
C PHE A 369 3.36 -12.85 9.76
N LYS A 370 3.77 -11.72 9.15
CA LYS A 370 3.53 -10.32 9.60
C LYS A 370 2.63 -9.56 8.61
N ASP A 371 2.00 -8.46 9.03
CA ASP A 371 1.06 -7.63 8.23
C ASP A 371 1.59 -7.17 6.88
N GLU A 372 2.91 -7.10 6.73
CA GLU A 372 3.61 -6.87 5.48
C GLU A 372 3.22 -7.86 4.37
N GLN A 373 2.95 -9.10 4.73
CA GLN A 373 2.91 -10.20 3.77
C GLN A 373 1.53 -10.41 3.12
N GLN A 374 0.52 -9.65 3.53
CA GLN A 374 -0.89 -10.00 3.35
C GLN A 374 -1.48 -9.62 1.97
N LEU A 375 -0.80 -8.78 1.17
CA LEU A 375 -1.51 -8.03 0.13
C LEU A 375 -1.10 -8.22 -1.33
N THR A 376 -0.03 -8.94 -1.69
CA THR A 376 0.54 -8.64 -3.02
C THR A 376 0.45 -9.66 -4.15
N ARG A 377 0.39 -11.00 -3.99
CA ARG A 377 0.56 -11.86 -5.20
C ARG A 377 -0.12 -13.24 -5.16
N VAL A 378 -0.87 -13.54 -6.23
CA VAL A 378 -0.99 -14.91 -6.79
C VAL A 378 0.40 -15.33 -7.28
N HIS A 379 0.78 -16.60 -7.30
CA HIS A 379 2.20 -16.89 -7.55
C HIS A 379 2.60 -16.91 -9.02
N ASN A 380 1.64 -17.14 -9.92
CA ASN A 380 1.91 -17.34 -11.33
C ASN A 380 0.72 -16.97 -12.21
N ASP A 381 1.00 -16.71 -13.48
CA ASP A 381 -0.01 -16.28 -14.45
C ASP A 381 -1.08 -17.33 -14.68
N HIS A 382 -0.75 -18.62 -14.61
CA HIS A 382 -1.72 -19.69 -14.86
C HIS A 382 -2.82 -19.73 -13.79
N LEU A 383 -2.44 -19.66 -12.52
CA LEU A 383 -3.38 -19.55 -11.40
C LEU A 383 -4.13 -18.23 -11.43
N GLN A 384 -3.48 -17.13 -11.85
CA GLN A 384 -4.16 -15.86 -12.04
C GLN A 384 -5.23 -15.97 -13.14
N MET A 385 -4.91 -16.52 -14.31
CA MET A 385 -5.88 -16.71 -15.39
C MET A 385 -7.04 -17.60 -14.95
N LEU A 386 -6.77 -18.65 -14.18
CA LEU A 386 -7.83 -19.49 -13.61
C LEU A 386 -8.71 -18.72 -12.63
N ALA A 387 -8.13 -17.91 -11.74
CA ALA A 387 -8.88 -17.09 -10.80
C ALA A 387 -9.68 -15.98 -11.48
N GLU A 388 -9.10 -15.30 -12.48
CA GLU A 388 -9.71 -14.16 -13.16
C GLU A 388 -10.79 -14.59 -14.16
N LEU A 389 -10.60 -15.71 -14.86
CA LEU A 389 -11.47 -16.13 -15.96
C LEU A 389 -12.39 -17.32 -15.61
N GLY A 390 -12.14 -18.00 -14.49
CA GLY A 390 -12.81 -19.25 -14.14
C GLY A 390 -12.38 -20.41 -15.04
N ILE A 391 -12.98 -21.58 -14.82
CA ILE A 391 -12.59 -22.83 -15.47
C ILE A 391 -12.77 -22.78 -16.99
N PHE A 392 -13.85 -22.16 -17.49
CA PHE A 392 -14.11 -22.10 -18.94
C PHE A 392 -13.13 -21.19 -19.68
N GLY A 393 -12.87 -20.00 -19.13
CA GLY A 393 -11.88 -19.10 -19.71
C GLY A 393 -10.46 -19.64 -19.58
N PHE A 394 -10.15 -20.37 -18.50
CA PHE A 394 -8.88 -21.08 -18.34
C PHE A 394 -8.71 -22.23 -19.34
N CYS A 395 -9.77 -23.00 -19.61
CA CYS A 395 -9.77 -23.99 -20.68
C CYS A 395 -9.49 -23.34 -22.05
N ALA A 396 -10.10 -22.19 -22.33
CA ALA A 396 -9.81 -21.43 -23.56
C ALA A 396 -8.34 -20.98 -23.61
N TYR A 397 -7.79 -20.51 -22.49
CA TYR A 397 -6.37 -20.16 -22.35
C TYR A 397 -5.44 -21.36 -22.62
N ILE A 398 -5.69 -22.52 -22.01
CA ILE A 398 -4.90 -23.75 -22.26
C ILE A 398 -5.03 -24.19 -23.72
N ALA A 399 -6.23 -24.11 -24.30
CA ALA A 399 -6.47 -24.49 -25.69
C ALA A 399 -5.61 -23.67 -26.68
N LEU A 400 -5.28 -22.41 -26.36
CA LEU A 400 -4.34 -21.62 -27.17
C LEU A 400 -2.94 -22.26 -27.21
N PHE A 401 -2.41 -22.67 -26.06
CA PHE A 401 -1.09 -23.32 -26.00
C PHE A 401 -1.09 -24.69 -26.69
N ILE A 402 -2.16 -25.47 -26.55
CA ILE A 402 -2.32 -26.75 -27.25
C ILE A 402 -2.33 -26.52 -28.78
N SER A 403 -3.04 -25.51 -29.25
CA SER A 403 -3.11 -25.15 -30.68
C SER A 403 -1.75 -24.65 -31.22
N ILE A 404 -1.03 -23.83 -30.45
CA ILE A 404 0.34 -23.41 -30.78
C ILE A 404 1.26 -24.63 -30.86
N PHE A 405 1.21 -25.53 -29.88
CA PHE A 405 2.00 -26.77 -29.92
C PHE A 405 1.65 -27.63 -31.14
N TRP A 406 0.37 -27.75 -31.49
CA TRP A 406 -0.08 -28.49 -32.66
C TRP A 406 0.46 -27.90 -33.97
N LEU A 407 0.40 -26.57 -34.14
CA LEU A 407 0.96 -25.86 -35.30
C LEU A 407 2.47 -26.07 -35.41
N PHE A 408 3.18 -26.01 -34.27
CA PHE A 408 4.61 -26.31 -34.19
C PHE A 408 4.87 -27.75 -34.60
N TRP A 409 4.18 -28.71 -33.99
CA TRP A 409 4.35 -30.14 -34.22
C TRP A 409 4.22 -30.49 -35.70
N ARG A 410 3.18 -29.95 -36.35
CA ARG A 410 2.97 -30.12 -37.78
C ARG A 410 4.08 -29.49 -38.61
N SER A 411 4.47 -28.26 -38.30
CA SER A 411 5.51 -27.54 -39.06
C SER A 411 6.90 -28.17 -38.89
N PHE A 412 7.22 -28.69 -37.70
CA PHE A 412 8.53 -29.23 -37.36
C PHE A 412 8.71 -30.69 -37.74
N PHE A 413 7.76 -31.56 -37.38
CA PHE A 413 7.89 -33.00 -37.63
C PHE A 413 7.37 -33.43 -39.00
N ARG A 414 6.32 -32.78 -39.51
CA ARG A 414 5.72 -33.12 -40.80
C ARG A 414 6.14 -32.20 -41.94
N GLY A 415 6.85 -31.11 -41.67
CA GLY A 415 7.39 -30.23 -42.69
C GLY A 415 8.46 -30.92 -43.54
N HIS A 416 8.54 -30.57 -44.83
CA HIS A 416 9.56 -31.11 -45.74
C HIS A 416 10.83 -30.24 -45.78
N ASP A 417 10.73 -28.95 -45.46
CA ASP A 417 11.85 -28.01 -45.49
C ASP A 417 12.50 -27.84 -44.11
N GLU A 418 13.77 -28.23 -43.99
CA GLU A 418 14.57 -28.07 -42.77
C GLU A 418 14.72 -26.59 -42.35
N GLU A 419 14.67 -25.65 -43.30
CA GLU A 419 14.71 -24.21 -43.00
C GLU A 419 13.45 -23.73 -42.25
N ILE A 420 12.28 -24.28 -42.60
CA ILE A 420 11.01 -24.00 -41.90
C ILE A 420 11.02 -24.65 -40.51
N LYS A 421 11.54 -25.88 -40.40
CA LYS A 421 11.64 -26.60 -39.12
C LYS A 421 12.46 -25.82 -38.09
N LEU A 422 13.64 -25.32 -38.47
CA LEU A 422 14.50 -24.56 -37.55
C LEU A 422 13.82 -23.29 -37.02
N ARG A 423 13.05 -22.59 -37.86
CA ARG A 423 12.31 -21.38 -37.46
C ARG A 423 11.11 -21.71 -36.58
N ALA A 424 10.39 -22.78 -36.91
CA ALA A 424 9.28 -23.29 -36.08
C ALA A 424 9.78 -23.70 -34.69
N LEU A 425 10.95 -24.33 -34.60
CA LEU A 425 11.61 -24.67 -33.33
C LEU A 425 11.96 -23.41 -32.52
N GLY A 426 12.58 -22.40 -33.14
CA GLY A 426 12.90 -21.15 -32.46
C GLY A 426 11.67 -20.45 -31.87
N ILE A 427 10.58 -20.33 -32.65
CA ILE A 427 9.33 -19.72 -32.20
C ILE A 427 8.70 -20.53 -31.06
N PHE A 428 8.62 -21.86 -31.22
CA PHE A 428 8.04 -22.73 -30.20
C PHE A 428 8.81 -22.67 -28.89
N LEU A 429 10.14 -22.73 -28.94
CA LEU A 429 10.98 -22.59 -27.74
C LEU A 429 10.82 -21.20 -27.09
N GLY A 430 10.55 -20.16 -27.88
CA GLY A 430 10.21 -18.84 -27.34
C GLY A 430 8.87 -18.85 -26.59
N VAL A 431 7.84 -19.49 -27.15
CA VAL A 431 6.54 -19.70 -26.48
C VAL A 431 6.68 -20.59 -25.23
N LEU A 432 7.53 -21.61 -25.28
CA LEU A 432 7.84 -22.45 -24.13
C LEU A 432 8.55 -21.65 -23.03
N GLY A 433 9.50 -20.78 -23.40
CA GLY A 433 10.14 -19.84 -22.49
C GLY A 433 9.14 -18.92 -21.79
N PHE A 434 8.15 -18.41 -22.53
CA PHE A 434 7.02 -17.70 -21.95
C PHE A 434 6.26 -18.57 -20.94
N ALA A 435 5.85 -19.78 -21.32
CA ALA A 435 5.03 -20.65 -20.46
C ALA A 435 5.76 -21.06 -19.17
N VAL A 436 7.06 -21.38 -19.25
CA VAL A 436 7.90 -21.71 -18.09
C VAL A 436 8.06 -20.49 -17.19
N ASN A 437 8.39 -19.32 -17.73
CA ASN A 437 8.60 -18.16 -16.88
C ASN A 437 7.27 -17.63 -16.28
N ALA A 438 6.14 -17.87 -16.97
CA ALA A 438 4.78 -17.59 -16.48
C ALA A 438 4.41 -18.43 -15.25
N THR A 439 5.10 -19.56 -14.96
CA THR A 439 4.91 -20.31 -13.71
C THR A 439 5.52 -19.62 -12.49
N PHE A 440 6.32 -18.56 -12.69
CA PHE A 440 7.02 -17.85 -11.63
C PHE A 440 6.69 -16.34 -11.56
N CYS A 441 5.95 -15.81 -12.54
CA CYS A 441 5.55 -14.40 -12.56
C CYS A 441 4.36 -14.15 -13.51
N PHE A 442 4.05 -12.88 -13.75
CA PHE A 442 2.80 -12.45 -14.40
C PHE A 442 2.99 -11.69 -15.72
N PRO A 443 3.47 -12.36 -16.78
CA PRO A 443 3.72 -11.70 -18.05
C PRO A 443 2.48 -11.10 -18.71
N MET A 444 1.29 -11.68 -18.51
CA MET A 444 0.07 -11.26 -19.19
C MET A 444 -0.45 -9.89 -18.72
N GLU A 445 -0.05 -9.43 -17.53
CA GLU A 445 -0.36 -8.07 -17.06
C GLU A 445 0.41 -6.96 -17.81
N ARG A 446 1.47 -7.32 -18.55
CA ARG A 446 2.39 -6.36 -19.15
C ARG A 446 2.15 -6.22 -20.65
N ALA A 447 2.54 -5.08 -21.21
CA ALA A 447 2.23 -4.78 -22.61
C ALA A 447 3.06 -5.56 -23.65
N ILE A 448 4.30 -5.92 -23.34
CA ILE A 448 5.19 -6.58 -24.31
C ILE A 448 4.92 -8.09 -24.43
N PRO A 449 4.77 -8.87 -23.35
CA PRO A 449 4.72 -10.33 -23.45
C PRO A 449 3.51 -10.87 -24.23
N PRO A 450 2.27 -10.38 -24.05
CA PRO A 450 1.13 -10.80 -24.87
C PRO A 450 1.30 -10.44 -26.34
N VAL A 451 1.85 -9.25 -26.64
CA VAL A 451 2.14 -8.83 -28.03
C VAL A 451 3.16 -9.77 -28.67
N LEU A 452 4.23 -10.13 -27.94
CA LEU A 452 5.22 -11.10 -28.43
C LEU A 452 4.61 -12.50 -28.59
N LEU A 453 3.88 -12.99 -27.59
CA LEU A 453 3.24 -14.32 -27.60
C LEU A 453 2.29 -14.46 -28.80
N PHE A 454 1.40 -13.49 -29.01
CA PHE A 454 0.46 -13.52 -30.12
C PHE A 454 1.15 -13.24 -31.47
N SER A 455 2.24 -12.48 -31.51
CA SER A 455 3.07 -12.38 -32.72
C SER A 455 3.70 -13.73 -33.09
N PHE A 456 4.18 -14.50 -32.10
CA PHE A 456 4.77 -15.83 -32.30
C PHE A 456 3.74 -16.84 -32.79
N ALA A 457 2.54 -16.83 -32.19
CA ALA A 457 1.42 -17.61 -32.70
C ALA A 457 1.12 -17.26 -34.18
N GLY A 458 1.11 -15.98 -34.54
CA GLY A 458 0.88 -15.51 -35.90
C GLY A 458 1.96 -15.99 -36.89
N LEU A 459 3.24 -15.84 -36.52
CA LEU A 459 4.37 -16.33 -37.30
C LEU A 459 4.34 -17.85 -37.49
N LEU A 460 3.91 -18.61 -36.46
CA LEU A 460 3.78 -20.06 -36.54
C LEU A 460 2.68 -20.50 -37.51
N VAL A 461 1.56 -19.77 -37.56
CA VAL A 461 0.50 -19.98 -38.57
C VAL A 461 1.04 -19.72 -39.98
N VAL A 462 1.85 -18.67 -40.16
CA VAL A 462 2.49 -18.38 -41.45
C VAL A 462 3.46 -19.49 -41.86
N LEU A 463 4.31 -19.97 -40.94
CA LEU A 463 5.21 -21.10 -41.19
C LEU A 463 4.44 -22.38 -41.55
N TYR A 464 3.34 -22.65 -40.85
CA TYR A 464 2.48 -23.79 -41.16
C TYR A 464 1.95 -23.70 -42.59
N ARG A 465 1.49 -22.52 -43.03
CA ARG A 465 1.07 -22.28 -44.42
C ARG A 465 2.21 -22.47 -45.43
N LEU A 466 3.39 -21.92 -45.13
CA LEU A 466 4.58 -22.03 -45.99
C LEU A 466 5.11 -23.47 -46.09
N SER A 467 4.79 -24.33 -45.12
CA SER A 467 5.16 -25.75 -45.16
C SER A 467 4.37 -26.59 -46.18
N GLY A 468 3.47 -25.97 -46.95
CA GLY A 468 2.60 -26.64 -47.92
C GLY A 468 1.32 -27.22 -47.29
N ASN A 469 1.13 -27.02 -45.98
CA ASN A 469 -0.10 -27.40 -45.30
C ASN A 469 -1.10 -26.24 -45.33
N HIS A 470 -2.35 -26.54 -45.71
CA HIS A 470 -3.44 -25.58 -45.57
C HIS A 470 -4.35 -26.02 -44.43
N ALA A 471 -4.47 -25.18 -43.40
CA ALA A 471 -5.55 -25.36 -42.43
C ALA A 471 -6.87 -25.17 -43.19
N THR A 472 -7.79 -26.11 -43.04
CA THR A 472 -9.15 -25.95 -43.59
C THR A 472 -9.77 -24.71 -42.97
N ALA A 473 -10.05 -23.71 -43.80
CA ALA A 473 -10.78 -22.52 -43.37
C ALA A 473 -12.12 -22.96 -42.79
N VAL A 474 -12.33 -22.66 -41.52
CA VAL A 474 -13.59 -22.91 -40.81
C VAL A 474 -14.65 -22.02 -41.45
N TRP A 475 -14.36 -20.73 -41.59
CA TRP A 475 -15.25 -19.74 -42.20
C TRP A 475 -14.47 -18.86 -43.18
N LYS A 476 -15.10 -18.45 -44.29
CA LYS A 476 -14.53 -17.50 -45.27
C LYS A 476 -15.36 -16.21 -45.29
N ILE A 477 -14.76 -15.11 -44.86
CA ILE A 477 -15.41 -13.79 -44.85
C ILE A 477 -14.83 -12.98 -46.01
N ARG A 478 -15.66 -12.67 -47.01
CA ARG A 478 -15.24 -11.84 -48.14
C ARG A 478 -15.25 -10.37 -47.71
N THR A 479 -14.09 -9.72 -47.73
CA THR A 479 -13.97 -8.33 -47.34
C THR A 479 -14.44 -7.44 -48.49
N HIS A 480 -15.73 -7.12 -48.49
CA HIS A 480 -16.28 -6.04 -49.28
C HIS A 480 -16.15 -4.70 -48.55
N LEU A 481 -16.42 -3.60 -49.24
CA LEU A 481 -16.34 -2.25 -48.68
C LEU A 481 -17.03 -2.11 -47.30
N PRO A 482 -18.23 -2.68 -47.05
CA PRO A 482 -18.87 -2.58 -45.72
C PRO A 482 -18.06 -3.24 -44.60
N VAL A 483 -17.42 -4.37 -44.85
CA VAL A 483 -16.59 -5.08 -43.86
C VAL A 483 -15.33 -4.29 -43.54
N ARG A 484 -14.68 -3.70 -44.56
CA ARG A 484 -13.50 -2.83 -44.36
C ARG A 484 -13.84 -1.60 -43.54
N ILE A 485 -14.99 -0.97 -43.83
CA ILE A 485 -15.51 0.16 -43.04
C ILE A 485 -15.78 -0.29 -41.60
N GLY A 486 -16.50 -1.39 -41.40
CA GLY A 486 -16.81 -1.93 -40.07
C GLY A 486 -15.56 -2.22 -39.23
N LEU A 487 -14.57 -2.91 -39.79
CA LEU A 487 -13.30 -3.17 -39.11
C LEU A 487 -12.55 -1.89 -38.76
N THR A 488 -12.55 -0.90 -39.66
CA THR A 488 -11.92 0.41 -39.41
C THR A 488 -12.62 1.14 -38.28
N LEU A 489 -13.97 1.12 -38.23
CA LEU A 489 -14.74 1.74 -37.15
C LEU A 489 -14.47 1.06 -35.80
N ILE A 490 -14.37 -0.27 -35.77
CA ILE A 490 -14.00 -1.03 -34.55
C ILE A 490 -12.60 -0.64 -34.08
N LEU A 491 -11.62 -0.58 -34.98
CA LEU A 491 -10.25 -0.18 -34.66
C LEU A 491 -10.16 1.28 -34.21
N LEU A 492 -10.92 2.18 -34.82
CA LEU A 492 -11.00 3.58 -34.41
C LEU A 492 -11.65 3.71 -33.03
N ALA A 493 -12.71 2.96 -32.75
CA ALA A 493 -13.32 2.90 -31.42
C ALA A 493 -12.33 2.37 -30.37
N LEU A 494 -11.56 1.33 -30.70
CA LEU A 494 -10.49 0.81 -29.84
C LEU A 494 -9.40 1.88 -29.59
N PHE A 495 -9.00 2.62 -30.63
CA PHE A 495 -8.01 3.69 -30.52
C PHE A 495 -8.51 4.83 -29.62
N VAL A 496 -9.72 5.34 -29.88
CA VAL A 496 -10.31 6.44 -29.11
C VAL A 496 -10.50 6.02 -27.65
N SER A 497 -10.98 4.80 -27.40
CA SER A 497 -11.12 4.26 -26.05
C SER A 497 -9.77 4.12 -25.34
N SER A 498 -8.77 3.52 -25.99
CA SER A 498 -7.40 3.43 -25.46
C SER A 498 -6.80 4.80 -25.17
N ALA A 499 -6.89 5.75 -26.11
CA ALA A 499 -6.37 7.11 -25.95
C ALA A 499 -7.06 7.85 -24.80
N TYR A 500 -8.37 7.69 -24.65
CA TYR A 500 -9.14 8.26 -23.55
C TYR A 500 -8.66 7.72 -22.19
N PHE A 501 -8.62 6.40 -22.00
CA PHE A 501 -8.19 5.81 -20.72
C PHE A 501 -6.74 6.12 -20.40
N ILE A 502 -5.82 5.97 -21.36
CA ILE A 502 -4.39 6.24 -21.18
C ILE A 502 -4.17 7.71 -20.80
N ARG A 503 -4.83 8.66 -21.48
CA ARG A 503 -4.72 10.08 -21.14
C ARG A 503 -5.17 10.35 -19.71
N ARG A 504 -6.30 9.79 -19.28
CA ARG A 504 -6.80 9.98 -17.91
C ARG A 504 -5.86 9.39 -16.87
N ILE A 505 -5.31 8.19 -17.12
CA ILE A 505 -4.32 7.55 -16.25
C ILE A 505 -3.07 8.42 -16.12
N LEU A 506 -2.49 8.89 -17.24
CA LEU A 506 -1.28 9.72 -17.21
C LEU A 506 -1.51 11.07 -16.52
N LEU A 507 -2.67 11.69 -16.72
CA LEU A 507 -3.02 12.93 -16.03
C LEU A 507 -3.18 12.70 -14.53
N ALA A 508 -3.88 11.66 -14.12
CA ALA A 508 -4.03 11.32 -12.71
C ALA A 508 -2.70 11.00 -12.03
N ASP A 509 -1.86 10.18 -12.66
CA ASP A 509 -0.53 9.83 -12.16
C ASP A 509 0.36 11.07 -12.01
N LYS A 510 0.32 11.99 -13.00
CA LYS A 510 1.03 13.28 -12.92
C LYS A 510 0.61 14.09 -11.70
N TYR A 511 -0.68 14.21 -11.43
CA TYR A 511 -1.18 14.96 -10.28
C TYR A 511 -0.93 14.23 -8.96
N PHE A 512 -1.05 12.90 -8.94
CA PHE A 512 -0.73 12.08 -7.77
C PHE A 512 0.74 12.23 -7.37
N VAL A 513 1.67 12.13 -8.32
CA VAL A 513 3.10 12.35 -8.08
C VAL A 513 3.36 13.76 -7.50
N LYS A 514 2.69 14.79 -8.04
CA LYS A 514 2.79 16.15 -7.48
C LYS A 514 2.26 16.24 -6.05
N ALA A 515 1.16 15.54 -5.75
CA ALA A 515 0.60 15.51 -4.40
C ALA A 515 1.54 14.86 -3.39
N ILE A 516 2.23 13.79 -3.78
CA ILE A 516 3.21 13.10 -2.94
C ILE A 516 4.43 13.99 -2.69
N MET A 517 4.90 14.71 -3.71
CA MET A 517 5.98 15.68 -3.53
C MET A 517 5.58 16.80 -2.55
N ALA A 518 4.35 17.31 -2.64
CA ALA A 518 3.83 18.30 -1.70
C ALA A 518 3.70 17.76 -0.26
N ASP A 519 3.17 16.53 -0.10
CA ASP A 519 3.05 15.85 1.20
C ASP A 519 4.42 15.60 1.85
N LYS A 520 5.48 15.35 1.04
CA LYS A 520 6.87 15.30 1.54
C LYS A 520 7.40 16.63 2.03
N GLN A 521 7.02 17.71 1.37
CA GLN A 521 7.40 19.07 1.76
C GLN A 521 6.60 19.57 2.97
N GLY A 522 5.69 18.74 3.52
CA GLY A 522 4.83 19.09 4.64
C GLY A 522 3.60 19.92 4.25
N SER A 523 3.38 20.18 2.97
CA SER A 523 2.23 20.95 2.48
C SER A 523 1.03 20.04 2.21
N LEU A 524 0.24 19.77 3.26
CA LEU A 524 -0.98 18.96 3.15
C LEU A 524 -2.06 19.63 2.27
N ALA A 525 -2.11 20.97 2.25
CA ALA A 525 -3.09 21.71 1.46
C ALA A 525 -2.84 21.56 -0.05
N ASP A 526 -1.59 21.77 -0.49
CA ASP A 526 -1.21 21.59 -1.90
C ASP A 526 -1.35 20.12 -2.31
N SER A 527 -1.01 19.19 -1.40
CA SER A 527 -1.23 17.76 -1.61
C SER A 527 -2.70 17.47 -1.89
N ASN A 528 -3.61 17.98 -1.05
CA ASN A 528 -5.06 17.82 -1.24
C ASN A 528 -5.55 18.42 -2.55
N GLU A 529 -5.07 19.60 -2.95
CA GLU A 529 -5.46 20.21 -4.23
C GLU A 529 -5.05 19.32 -5.41
N TYR A 530 -3.83 18.82 -5.42
CA TYR A 530 -3.35 17.91 -6.47
C TYR A 530 -4.09 16.59 -6.46
N LEU A 531 -4.43 16.03 -5.30
CA LEU A 531 -5.20 14.80 -5.21
C LEU A 531 -6.64 14.98 -5.70
N LEU A 532 -7.28 16.09 -5.39
CA LEU A 532 -8.61 16.40 -5.93
C LEU A 532 -8.57 16.52 -7.46
N LYS A 533 -7.52 17.12 -8.03
CA LYS A 533 -7.29 17.12 -9.48
C LYS A 533 -7.07 15.71 -10.02
N ALA A 534 -6.24 14.89 -9.36
CA ALA A 534 -6.02 13.49 -9.75
C ALA A 534 -7.32 12.68 -9.72
N LYS A 535 -8.13 12.87 -8.68
CA LYS A 535 -9.44 12.27 -8.46
C LYS A 535 -10.41 12.60 -9.61
N GLN A 536 -10.43 13.84 -10.11
CA GLN A 536 -11.27 14.19 -11.29
C GLN A 536 -10.95 13.35 -12.54
N TYR A 537 -9.69 12.95 -12.73
CA TYR A 537 -9.30 12.13 -13.88
C TYR A 537 -9.46 10.64 -13.62
N PHE A 538 -9.24 10.16 -12.39
CA PHE A 538 -9.11 8.72 -12.12
C PHE A 538 -9.54 8.31 -10.69
N SER A 539 -10.63 8.89 -10.16
CA SER A 539 -11.12 8.67 -8.78
C SER A 539 -11.51 7.24 -8.45
N ARG A 540 -12.43 6.66 -9.24
CA ARG A 540 -13.06 5.35 -8.97
C ARG A 540 -12.10 4.15 -9.12
N TYR A 541 -10.86 4.41 -9.51
CA TYR A 541 -9.93 3.42 -10.05
C TYR A 541 -8.69 3.25 -9.19
N ASN A 542 -8.28 4.31 -8.48
CA ASN A 542 -7.11 4.32 -7.63
C ASN A 542 -7.50 4.68 -6.19
N SER A 543 -7.64 3.64 -5.37
CA SER A 543 -7.92 3.77 -3.94
C SER A 543 -6.88 4.61 -3.21
N ASN A 544 -5.65 4.71 -3.73
CA ASN A 544 -4.54 5.42 -3.09
C ASN A 544 -4.77 6.93 -3.11
N ILE A 545 -5.44 7.46 -4.16
CA ILE A 545 -5.77 8.89 -4.23
C ILE A 545 -6.75 9.25 -3.11
N SER A 546 -7.86 8.51 -3.00
CA SER A 546 -8.87 8.74 -1.96
C SER A 546 -8.33 8.43 -0.57
N ALA A 547 -7.51 7.38 -0.42
CA ALA A 547 -6.90 7.04 0.86
C ALA A 547 -5.96 8.16 1.34
N LEU A 548 -5.18 8.77 0.43
CA LEU A 548 -4.28 9.87 0.79
C LEU A 548 -5.02 11.15 1.10
N LEU A 549 -6.08 11.46 0.36
CA LEU A 549 -7.01 12.54 0.74
C LEU A 549 -7.59 12.31 2.13
N ALA A 550 -8.07 11.10 2.40
CA ALA A 550 -8.66 10.74 3.68
C ALA A 550 -7.66 10.86 4.84
N ARG A 551 -6.43 10.37 4.65
CA ARG A 551 -5.34 10.54 5.62
C ARG A 551 -5.06 12.02 5.88
N ASN A 552 -4.92 12.82 4.82
CA ASN A 552 -4.63 14.24 4.96
C ASN A 552 -5.75 14.98 5.69
N TYR A 553 -7.02 14.68 5.39
CA TYR A 553 -8.16 15.20 6.14
C TYR A 553 -8.17 14.74 7.59
N THR A 554 -7.81 13.48 7.87
CA THR A 554 -7.67 12.96 9.24
C THR A 554 -6.61 13.72 10.03
N LEU A 555 -5.43 13.96 9.43
CA LEU A 555 -4.35 14.75 10.04
C LEU A 555 -4.77 16.21 10.27
N GLN A 556 -5.62 16.75 9.42
CA GLN A 556 -6.24 18.08 9.56
C GLN A 556 -7.46 18.09 10.51
N LYS A 557 -7.79 16.96 11.15
CA LYS A 557 -8.97 16.77 12.01
C LYS A 557 -10.32 17.03 11.32
N GLN A 558 -10.36 16.97 9.99
CA GLN A 558 -11.57 17.05 9.17
C GLN A 558 -12.19 15.65 9.01
N PHE A 559 -12.66 15.07 10.11
CA PHE A 559 -13.05 13.66 10.17
C PHE A 559 -14.21 13.29 9.24
N ASP A 560 -15.21 14.16 9.06
CA ASP A 560 -16.34 13.89 8.15
C ASP A 560 -15.88 13.72 6.70
N ARG A 561 -15.03 14.63 6.23
CA ARG A 561 -14.44 14.55 4.88
C ARG A 561 -13.52 13.34 4.74
N ALA A 562 -12.77 13.01 5.78
CA ALA A 562 -11.94 11.82 5.79
C ALA A 562 -12.78 10.55 5.65
N ILE A 563 -13.91 10.44 6.34
CA ILE A 563 -14.82 9.29 6.26
C ILE A 563 -15.39 9.14 4.85
N GLU A 564 -15.79 10.24 4.20
CA GLU A 564 -16.26 10.20 2.80
C GLU A 564 -15.19 9.68 1.84
N GLU A 565 -13.95 10.14 2.01
CA GLU A 565 -12.82 9.70 1.19
C GLU A 565 -12.42 8.24 1.49
N TYR A 566 -12.44 7.79 2.74
CA TYR A 566 -12.24 6.39 3.07
C TYR A 566 -13.36 5.50 2.51
N LYS A 567 -14.61 5.96 2.51
CA LYS A 567 -15.73 5.29 1.84
C LYS A 567 -15.47 5.09 0.35
N GLU A 568 -14.87 6.07 -0.33
CA GLU A 568 -14.41 5.91 -1.71
C GLU A 568 -13.27 4.89 -1.83
N THR A 569 -12.32 4.88 -0.90
CA THR A 569 -11.21 3.92 -0.88
C THR A 569 -11.71 2.49 -0.87
N PHE A 570 -12.61 2.13 0.05
CA PHE A 570 -13.12 0.76 0.14
C PHE A 570 -14.28 0.47 -0.82
N ARG A 571 -14.90 1.47 -1.47
CA ARG A 571 -15.71 1.21 -2.69
C ARG A 571 -14.86 0.62 -3.81
N ALA A 572 -13.63 1.12 -3.98
CA ALA A 572 -12.70 0.59 -4.98
C ALA A 572 -11.98 -0.68 -4.51
N HIS A 573 -11.63 -0.76 -3.22
CA HIS A 573 -10.89 -1.86 -2.59
C HIS A 573 -11.55 -2.26 -1.27
N PRO A 574 -12.62 -3.08 -1.29
CA PRO A 574 -13.47 -3.37 -0.12
C PRO A 574 -12.78 -3.97 1.09
N TYR A 575 -11.60 -4.55 0.91
CA TYR A 575 -10.85 -5.21 1.97
C TYR A 575 -9.57 -4.44 2.35
N ASN A 576 -9.51 -3.13 2.07
CA ASN A 576 -8.42 -2.27 2.54
C ASN A 576 -8.54 -2.04 4.05
N THR A 577 -7.88 -2.87 4.85
CA THR A 577 -7.96 -2.83 6.32
C THR A 577 -7.52 -1.49 6.90
N SER A 578 -6.47 -0.86 6.36
CA SER A 578 -6.00 0.45 6.84
C SER A 578 -7.07 1.54 6.66
N ALA A 579 -7.79 1.55 5.54
CA ALA A 579 -8.89 2.49 5.32
C ALA A 579 -10.05 2.23 6.27
N ILE A 580 -10.38 0.95 6.52
CA ILE A 580 -11.45 0.55 7.45
C ILE A 580 -11.10 0.97 8.89
N LEU A 581 -9.88 0.68 9.35
CA LEU A 581 -9.38 1.08 10.67
C LEU A 581 -9.41 2.59 10.87
N ASN A 582 -8.89 3.34 9.89
CA ASN A 582 -8.87 4.79 9.97
C ASN A 582 -10.28 5.40 9.92
N THR A 583 -11.22 4.77 9.21
CA THR A 583 -12.64 5.14 9.25
C THR A 583 -13.21 4.93 10.66
N GLY A 584 -12.96 3.78 11.27
CA GLY A 584 -13.34 3.50 12.65
C GLY A 584 -12.74 4.52 13.63
N TYR A 585 -11.46 4.89 13.42
CA TYR A 585 -10.80 5.94 14.20
C TYR A 585 -11.47 7.31 14.02
N CYS A 586 -11.83 7.71 12.80
CA CYS A 586 -12.55 8.96 12.56
C CYS A 586 -13.90 8.98 13.29
N TYR A 587 -14.68 7.91 13.23
CA TYR A 587 -15.93 7.80 13.99
C TYR A 587 -15.70 7.81 15.51
N LEU A 588 -14.62 7.19 15.99
CA LEU A 588 -14.20 7.25 17.40
C LEU A 588 -13.92 8.68 17.84
N GLN A 589 -13.19 9.47 17.04
CA GLN A 589 -12.92 10.88 17.33
C GLN A 589 -14.21 11.73 17.31
N LEU A 590 -15.17 11.39 16.44
CA LEU A 590 -16.51 11.99 16.42
C LEU A 590 -17.42 11.49 17.55
N LYS A 591 -16.94 10.58 18.42
CA LYS A 591 -17.71 9.92 19.49
C LYS A 591 -18.93 9.13 18.99
N GLN A 592 -18.95 8.75 17.72
CA GLN A 592 -19.96 7.89 17.13
C GLN A 592 -19.56 6.42 17.35
N TYR A 593 -19.70 5.97 18.61
CA TYR A 593 -19.15 4.69 19.06
C TYR A 593 -19.73 3.48 18.34
N ASP A 594 -21.02 3.48 17.97
CA ASP A 594 -21.67 2.34 17.29
C ASP A 594 -21.09 2.12 15.89
N GLU A 595 -20.90 3.19 15.12
CA GLU A 595 -20.26 3.10 13.81
C GLU A 595 -18.77 2.73 13.97
N ALA A 596 -18.05 3.36 14.89
CA ALA A 596 -16.65 3.04 15.14
C ALA A 596 -16.45 1.54 15.45
N GLU A 597 -17.29 0.98 16.31
CA GLU A 597 -17.27 -0.45 16.68
C GLU A 597 -17.50 -1.34 15.47
N LYS A 598 -18.49 -1.01 14.62
CA LYS A 598 -18.77 -1.75 13.38
C LYS A 598 -17.55 -1.79 12.46
N TYR A 599 -16.84 -0.67 12.29
CA TYR A 599 -15.64 -0.62 11.45
C TYR A 599 -14.47 -1.40 12.07
N PHE A 600 -14.26 -1.34 13.39
CA PHE A 600 -13.19 -2.12 14.03
C PHE A 600 -13.50 -3.63 14.02
N LYS A 601 -14.75 -4.04 14.22
CA LYS A 601 -15.19 -5.43 14.03
C LYS A 601 -14.99 -5.88 12.58
N TRP A 602 -15.31 -5.02 11.61
CA TRP A 602 -15.06 -5.32 10.20
C TRP A 602 -13.55 -5.48 9.91
N ALA A 603 -12.69 -4.65 10.51
CA ALA A 603 -11.24 -4.79 10.40
C ALA A 603 -10.76 -6.12 11.00
N ILE A 604 -11.28 -6.54 12.16
CA ILE A 604 -10.98 -7.83 12.81
C ILE A 604 -11.48 -9.00 11.96
N ASP A 605 -12.68 -8.90 11.39
CA ASP A 605 -13.22 -9.93 10.51
C ASP A 605 -12.29 -10.17 9.32
N ILE A 606 -11.70 -9.10 8.75
CA ILE A 606 -10.71 -9.19 7.67
C ILE A 606 -9.36 -9.70 8.19
N MET A 607 -8.88 -9.14 9.29
CA MET A 607 -7.56 -9.35 9.84
C MET A 607 -7.67 -9.58 11.36
N PRO A 608 -7.85 -10.85 11.80
CA PRO A 608 -7.98 -11.17 13.22
C PRO A 608 -6.74 -10.86 14.05
N THR A 609 -5.59 -10.63 13.40
CA THR A 609 -4.32 -10.21 14.00
C THR A 609 -4.14 -8.69 14.02
N CYS A 610 -5.18 -7.90 13.75
CA CYS A 610 -5.08 -6.45 13.74
C CYS A 610 -5.13 -5.88 15.17
N GLU A 611 -3.98 -5.71 15.81
CA GLU A 611 -3.86 -5.26 17.20
C GLU A 611 -4.50 -3.88 17.44
N GLN A 612 -4.43 -3.01 16.43
CA GLN A 612 -4.97 -1.66 16.47
C GLN A 612 -6.50 -1.65 16.58
N ALA A 613 -7.17 -2.61 15.93
CA ALA A 613 -8.63 -2.74 16.00
C ALA A 613 -9.08 -3.11 17.43
N TYR A 614 -8.42 -4.10 18.05
CA TYR A 614 -8.72 -4.50 19.42
C TYR A 614 -8.44 -3.39 20.42
N ASN A 615 -7.30 -2.70 20.30
CA ASN A 615 -7.01 -1.54 21.15
C ASN A 615 -8.10 -0.46 21.03
N ASN A 616 -8.53 -0.13 19.82
CA ASN A 616 -9.57 0.89 19.63
C ASN A 616 -10.97 0.43 20.08
N LEU A 617 -11.30 -0.87 19.96
CA LEU A 617 -12.50 -1.43 20.58
C LEU A 617 -12.45 -1.32 22.11
N GLY A 618 -11.29 -1.56 22.72
CA GLY A 618 -11.08 -1.34 24.15
C GLY A 618 -11.39 0.11 24.56
N ILE A 619 -11.00 1.09 23.74
CA ILE A 619 -11.30 2.52 23.99
C ILE A 619 -12.82 2.78 23.94
N ILE A 620 -13.53 2.17 22.99
CA ILE A 620 -14.99 2.27 22.89
C ILE A 620 -15.66 1.68 24.13
N TYR A 621 -15.30 0.45 24.53
CA TYR A 621 -15.88 -0.20 25.70
C TYR A 621 -15.55 0.55 26.99
N PHE A 622 -14.34 1.10 27.12
CA PHE A 622 -13.98 1.98 28.23
C PHE A 622 -14.85 3.23 28.29
N SER A 623 -15.11 3.86 27.13
CA SER A 623 -15.98 5.05 27.03
C SER A 623 -17.43 4.75 27.39
N ARG A 624 -17.89 3.52 27.17
CA ARG A 624 -19.21 3.00 27.59
C ARG A 624 -19.23 2.43 29.01
N GLN A 625 -18.14 2.56 29.77
CA GLN A 625 -17.97 2.00 31.12
C GLN A 625 -18.05 0.45 31.20
N GLN A 626 -17.89 -0.23 30.07
CA GLN A 626 -17.82 -1.69 29.98
C GLN A 626 -16.37 -2.14 30.24
N TYR A 627 -15.92 -2.02 31.49
CA TYR A 627 -14.51 -2.16 31.83
C TYR A 627 -13.93 -3.55 31.59
N ASP A 628 -14.69 -4.63 31.87
CA ASP A 628 -14.19 -5.99 31.68
C ASP A 628 -13.97 -6.31 30.20
N ALA A 629 -14.93 -5.93 29.34
CA ALA A 629 -14.79 -6.03 27.89
C ALA A 629 -13.61 -5.20 27.38
N ALA A 630 -13.41 -3.98 27.90
CA ALA A 630 -12.26 -3.15 27.53
C ALA A 630 -10.92 -3.82 27.87
N ILE A 631 -10.80 -4.38 29.09
CA ILE A 631 -9.59 -5.10 29.53
C ILE A 631 -9.32 -6.30 28.63
N GLU A 632 -10.36 -7.07 28.28
CA GLU A 632 -10.22 -8.21 27.37
C GLU A 632 -9.64 -7.77 26.02
N GLN A 633 -10.21 -6.74 25.39
CA GLN A 633 -9.72 -6.28 24.09
C GLN A 633 -8.29 -5.73 24.16
N TYR A 634 -7.93 -4.98 25.21
CA TYR A 634 -6.55 -4.52 25.38
C TYR A 634 -5.56 -5.67 25.56
N ARG A 635 -5.95 -6.73 26.29
CA ARG A 635 -5.11 -7.94 26.46
C ARG A 635 -4.96 -8.70 25.16
N THR A 636 -6.03 -8.87 24.38
CA THR A 636 -5.95 -9.49 23.05
C THR A 636 -4.99 -8.72 22.14
N ALA A 637 -5.02 -7.38 22.16
CA ALA A 637 -4.07 -6.56 21.42
C ALA A 637 -2.60 -6.85 21.82
N LEU A 638 -2.34 -7.05 23.12
CA LEU A 638 -1.01 -7.37 23.66
C LEU A 638 -0.56 -8.82 23.40
N GLU A 639 -1.50 -9.76 23.33
CA GLU A 639 -1.24 -11.15 22.93
C GLU A 639 -0.79 -11.24 21.49
N ILE A 640 -1.42 -10.46 20.60
CA ILE A 640 -1.06 -10.34 19.19
C ILE A 640 0.29 -9.62 19.06
N LYS A 641 0.48 -8.49 19.76
CA LYS A 641 1.68 -7.67 19.67
C LYS A 641 2.16 -7.22 21.05
N LYS A 642 3.23 -7.86 21.53
CA LYS A 642 3.81 -7.62 22.85
C LYS A 642 4.53 -6.27 22.97
N ASP A 643 5.10 -5.75 21.89
CA ASP A 643 5.81 -4.47 21.80
C ASP A 643 4.87 -3.33 21.39
N TYR A 644 3.67 -3.28 21.98
CA TYR A 644 2.65 -2.26 21.70
C TYR A 644 2.34 -1.45 22.98
N PRO A 645 2.83 -0.20 23.11
CA PRO A 645 2.67 0.57 24.34
C PRO A 645 1.25 1.09 24.58
N GLU A 646 0.46 1.33 23.52
CA GLU A 646 -0.86 1.97 23.60
C GLU A 646 -1.88 1.18 24.45
N PRO A 647 -2.03 -0.16 24.31
CA PRO A 647 -2.89 -0.94 25.19
C PRO A 647 -2.49 -0.86 26.68
N HIS A 648 -1.19 -0.86 26.99
CA HIS A 648 -0.70 -0.68 28.36
C HIS A 648 -1.07 0.69 28.92
N ILE A 649 -0.91 1.76 28.12
CA ILE A 649 -1.35 3.11 28.51
C ILE A 649 -2.86 3.14 28.80
N ASN A 650 -3.65 2.51 27.93
CA ASN A 650 -5.10 2.47 28.05
C ASN A 650 -5.57 1.63 29.24
N LEU A 651 -4.93 0.50 29.53
CA LEU A 651 -5.15 -0.29 30.75
C LEU A 651 -4.79 0.51 32.00
N GLY A 652 -3.64 1.22 31.98
CA GLY A 652 -3.23 2.10 33.08
C GLY A 652 -4.27 3.19 33.38
N ASN A 653 -4.78 3.84 32.32
CA ASN A 653 -5.87 4.81 32.42
C ASN A 653 -7.14 4.20 33.00
N LEU A 654 -7.52 3.00 32.55
CA LEU A 654 -8.71 2.29 33.02
C LEU A 654 -8.59 1.94 34.52
N TYR A 655 -7.47 1.36 34.94
CA TYR A 655 -7.25 1.01 36.36
C TYR A 655 -7.18 2.23 37.25
N ARG A 656 -6.62 3.36 36.75
CA ARG A 656 -6.64 4.64 37.46
C ARG A 656 -8.06 5.13 37.69
N THR A 657 -8.94 5.05 36.68
CA THR A 657 -10.37 5.40 36.83
C THR A 657 -11.08 4.50 37.86
N GLN A 658 -10.72 3.22 37.93
CA GLN A 658 -11.20 2.28 38.96
C GLN A 658 -10.53 2.46 40.33
N LYS A 659 -9.64 3.44 40.51
CA LYS A 659 -8.80 3.67 41.71
C LYS A 659 -7.89 2.48 42.08
N LYS A 660 -7.64 1.55 41.16
CA LYS A 660 -6.70 0.42 41.32
C LYS A 660 -5.27 0.88 40.99
N LEU A 661 -4.70 1.71 41.86
CA LEU A 661 -3.47 2.44 41.56
C LEU A 661 -2.24 1.55 41.31
N ASP A 662 -2.12 0.40 42.00
CA ASP A 662 -0.98 -0.53 41.81
C ASP A 662 -0.93 -1.10 40.40
N LEU A 663 -2.10 -1.54 39.89
CA LEU A 663 -2.21 -2.04 38.52
C LEU A 663 -1.96 -0.92 37.51
N ALA A 664 -2.46 0.29 37.77
CA ALA A 664 -2.21 1.43 36.89
C ALA A 664 -0.70 1.75 36.76
N ILE A 665 0.03 1.73 37.88
CA ILE A 665 1.49 1.91 37.89
C ILE A 665 2.19 0.83 37.07
N GLN A 666 1.84 -0.45 37.28
CA GLN A 666 2.44 -1.57 36.55
C GLN A 666 2.28 -1.45 35.04
N GLU A 667 1.09 -1.06 34.58
CA GLU A 667 0.79 -0.91 33.15
C GLU A 667 1.52 0.28 32.54
N TYR A 668 1.57 1.44 33.22
CA TYR A 668 2.34 2.58 32.73
C TYR A 668 3.86 2.30 32.68
N GLU A 669 4.39 1.55 33.66
CA GLU A 669 5.79 1.09 33.63
C GLU A 669 6.04 0.11 32.49
N ALA A 670 5.09 -0.78 32.18
CA ALA A 670 5.18 -1.67 31.03
C ALA A 670 5.23 -0.86 29.72
N ALA A 671 4.37 0.15 29.56
CA ALA A 671 4.40 1.04 28.39
C ALA A 671 5.75 1.76 28.25
N LEU A 672 6.33 2.27 29.35
CA LEU A 672 7.61 2.98 29.34
C LEU A 672 8.83 2.06 29.15
N ARG A 673 8.72 0.77 29.50
CA ARG A 673 9.72 -0.25 29.14
C ARG A 673 9.79 -0.48 27.63
N ILE A 674 8.66 -0.39 26.94
CA ILE A 674 8.58 -0.54 25.47
C ILE A 674 9.01 0.75 24.78
N ASN A 675 8.44 1.89 25.17
CA ASN A 675 8.75 3.19 24.60
C ASN A 675 9.03 4.21 25.71
N GLN A 676 10.30 4.57 25.86
CA GLN A 676 10.72 5.54 26.88
C GLN A 676 10.28 6.98 26.57
N ASN A 677 9.85 7.28 25.34
CA ASN A 677 9.47 8.61 24.88
C ASN A 677 7.94 8.81 24.90
N LEU A 678 7.33 8.65 26.07
CA LEU A 678 5.90 8.87 26.30
C LEU A 678 5.66 9.94 27.38
N PRO A 679 5.62 11.24 27.03
CA PRO A 679 5.53 12.32 28.01
C PRO A 679 4.29 12.26 28.90
N GLU A 680 3.12 12.01 28.31
CA GLU A 680 1.84 11.94 29.02
C GLU A 680 1.83 10.76 30.01
N THR A 681 2.33 9.60 29.60
CA THR A 681 2.46 8.42 30.46
C THR A 681 3.38 8.68 31.65
N ARG A 682 4.52 9.37 31.43
CA ARG A 682 5.43 9.78 32.52
C ARG A 682 4.75 10.74 33.48
N GLN A 683 3.97 11.71 32.98
CA GLN A 683 3.22 12.65 33.80
C GLN A 683 2.17 11.93 34.66
N TRP A 684 1.39 11.01 34.08
CA TRP A 684 0.41 10.21 34.84
C TRP A 684 1.08 9.33 35.89
N LEU A 685 2.16 8.63 35.52
CA LEU A 685 2.92 7.78 36.45
C LEU A 685 3.55 8.59 37.60
N SER A 686 4.12 9.76 37.31
CA SER A 686 4.67 10.67 38.32
C SER A 686 3.59 11.17 39.29
N GLY A 687 2.40 11.53 38.78
CA GLY A 687 1.25 11.87 39.60
C GLY A 687 0.83 10.74 40.54
N LEU A 688 0.73 9.50 40.02
CA LEU A 688 0.41 8.33 40.83
C LEU A 688 1.45 8.04 41.91
N TYR A 689 2.74 8.17 41.60
CA TYR A 689 3.80 8.04 42.59
C TYR A 689 3.73 9.12 43.67
N THR A 690 3.37 10.34 43.30
CA THR A 690 3.17 11.46 44.23
C THR A 690 2.00 11.19 45.19
N GLU A 691 0.87 10.69 44.69
CA GLU A 691 -0.28 10.31 45.50
C GLU A 691 0.04 9.17 46.49
N ARG A 692 0.93 8.25 46.09
CA ARG A 692 1.44 7.15 46.93
C ARG A 692 2.53 7.58 47.93
N GLY A 693 2.96 8.84 47.92
CA GLY A 693 4.06 9.34 48.73
C GLY A 693 5.45 8.84 48.29
N GLN A 694 5.57 8.20 47.12
CA GLN A 694 6.82 7.70 46.55
C GLN A 694 7.51 8.81 45.74
N TYR A 695 7.90 9.89 46.42
CA TYR A 695 8.36 11.11 45.78
C TYR A 695 9.66 10.95 44.98
N ASP A 696 10.59 10.09 45.41
CA ASP A 696 11.85 9.84 44.71
C ASP A 696 11.60 9.25 43.31
N LYS A 697 10.71 8.25 43.23
CA LYS A 697 10.28 7.68 41.94
C LYS A 697 9.51 8.69 41.09
N ALA A 698 8.67 9.52 41.71
CA ALA A 698 7.94 10.56 41.00
C ALA A 698 8.90 11.54 40.29
N HIS A 699 10.00 11.91 40.96
CA HIS A 699 11.08 12.72 40.37
C HIS A 699 11.83 11.98 39.26
N GLU A 700 12.23 10.72 39.50
CA GLU A 700 12.97 9.90 38.53
C GLU A 700 12.22 9.76 37.20
N VAL A 701 10.92 9.46 37.26
CA VAL A 701 10.07 9.30 36.06
C VAL A 701 9.95 10.59 35.26
N LEU A 702 9.93 11.74 35.94
CA LEU A 702 9.73 13.07 35.37
C LEU A 702 11.04 13.69 34.84
N GLN A 703 12.19 13.33 35.40
CA GLN A 703 13.50 13.89 35.07
C GLN A 703 13.82 13.93 33.56
N PRO A 704 13.56 12.87 32.76
CA PRO A 704 13.84 12.90 31.32
C PRO A 704 13.02 13.95 30.55
N LEU A 705 11.85 14.35 31.07
CA LEU A 705 11.03 15.40 30.47
C LEU A 705 11.55 16.80 30.79
N LEU A 706 12.26 16.96 31.90
CA LEU A 706 12.78 18.26 32.35
C LEU A 706 14.17 18.57 31.76
N GLN A 707 14.94 17.55 31.39
CA GLN A 707 16.29 17.69 30.82
C GLN A 707 16.30 18.03 29.32
N VAL A 708 15.19 17.83 28.60
CA VAL A 708 15.10 18.03 27.15
C VAL A 708 14.18 19.23 26.86
N PRO A 709 14.71 20.41 26.48
CA PRO A 709 13.90 21.62 26.30
C PRO A 709 12.70 21.46 25.35
N ALA A 710 12.86 20.65 24.29
CA ALA A 710 11.78 20.36 23.34
C ALA A 710 10.63 19.51 23.91
N LYS A 711 10.83 18.85 25.07
CA LYS A 711 9.84 18.00 25.75
C LYS A 711 9.34 18.59 27.06
N THR A 712 10.03 19.61 27.56
CA THR A 712 9.65 20.31 28.78
C THR A 712 8.37 21.10 28.55
N SER A 713 7.34 20.80 29.32
CA SER A 713 6.06 21.52 29.33
C SER A 713 5.87 22.25 30.65
N ALA A 714 5.00 23.27 30.67
CA ALA A 714 4.61 23.92 31.92
C ALA A 714 4.02 22.90 32.91
N GLU A 715 3.26 21.94 32.41
CA GLU A 715 2.69 20.84 33.17
C GLU A 715 3.76 19.97 33.85
N SER A 716 4.86 19.68 33.18
CA SER A 716 5.99 18.93 33.77
C SER A 716 6.60 19.69 34.96
N TYR A 717 6.79 21.01 34.86
CA TYR A 717 7.29 21.81 35.97
C TYR A 717 6.27 21.96 37.12
N ILE A 718 4.98 22.06 36.81
CA ILE A 718 3.91 22.06 37.83
C ILE A 718 3.95 20.74 38.61
N LEU A 719 4.06 19.60 37.94
CA LEU A 719 4.14 18.29 38.60
C LEU A 719 5.38 18.20 39.49
N GLN A 720 6.55 18.65 39.02
CA GLN A 720 7.77 18.68 39.82
C GLN A 720 7.62 19.58 41.06
N GLY A 721 7.04 20.77 40.89
CA GLY A 721 6.74 21.67 42.00
C GLY A 721 5.76 21.07 43.00
N ASN A 722 4.73 20.36 42.53
CA ASN A 722 3.77 19.65 43.39
C ASN A 722 4.45 18.55 44.23
N ILE A 723 5.41 17.82 43.66
CA ILE A 723 6.19 16.81 44.39
C ILE A 723 6.97 17.50 45.53
N TYR A 724 7.71 18.57 45.25
CA TYR A 724 8.43 19.32 46.27
C TYR A 724 7.51 19.93 47.33
N GLN A 725 6.33 20.41 46.92
CA GLN A 725 5.33 20.94 47.83
C GLN A 725 4.82 19.88 48.80
N LYS A 726 4.57 18.65 48.33
CA LYS A 726 4.18 17.51 49.19
C LYS A 726 5.30 17.05 50.12
N GLN A 727 6.56 17.19 49.69
CA GLN A 727 7.74 16.99 50.54
C GLN A 727 8.00 18.16 51.52
N ARG A 728 7.16 19.20 51.55
CA ARG A 728 7.33 20.45 52.32
C ARG A 728 8.59 21.26 51.94
N GLN A 729 9.15 21.04 50.76
CA GLN A 729 10.28 21.80 50.22
C GLN A 729 9.77 23.00 49.41
N HIS A 730 9.14 23.95 50.10
CA HIS A 730 8.39 25.06 49.49
C HIS A 730 9.23 25.96 48.56
N GLU A 731 10.49 26.23 48.90
CA GLU A 731 11.38 27.06 48.06
C GLU A 731 11.69 26.39 46.72
N LYS A 732 11.96 25.08 46.72
CA LYS A 732 12.15 24.32 45.48
C LYS A 732 10.87 24.25 44.66
N ALA A 733 9.72 24.10 45.32
CA ALA A 733 8.42 24.14 44.65
C ALA A 733 8.20 25.49 43.93
N LEU A 734 8.47 26.62 44.60
CA LEU A 734 8.38 27.97 44.01
C LEU A 734 9.33 28.15 42.83
N ALA A 735 10.56 27.61 42.90
CA ALA A 735 11.51 27.65 41.79
C ALA A 735 10.98 26.92 40.55
N GLU A 736 10.40 25.72 40.72
CA GLU A 736 9.81 24.97 39.61
C GLU A 736 8.53 25.63 39.07
N TYR A 737 7.65 26.14 39.95
CA TYR A 737 6.48 26.90 39.50
C TYR A 737 6.86 28.16 38.72
N SER A 738 7.95 28.84 39.10
CA SER A 738 8.47 30.00 38.35
C SER A 738 8.92 29.62 36.94
N LYS A 739 9.54 28.45 36.77
CA LYS A 739 9.87 27.90 35.44
C LYS A 739 8.60 27.56 34.64
N ALA A 740 7.59 26.98 35.28
CA ALA A 740 6.29 26.71 34.65
C ALA A 740 5.62 28.02 34.18
N LEU A 741 5.69 29.07 35.01
CA LEU A 741 5.09 30.37 34.73
C LEU A 741 5.77 31.05 33.54
N ALA A 742 7.09 30.92 33.40
CA ALA A 742 7.82 31.43 32.23
C ALA A 742 7.33 30.81 30.91
N LEU A 743 6.87 29.55 30.92
CA LEU A 743 6.30 28.87 29.75
C LEU A 743 4.82 29.21 29.52
N LYS A 744 4.03 29.37 30.58
CA LYS A 744 2.61 29.74 30.52
C LYS A 744 2.29 30.86 31.53
N PRO A 745 2.54 32.14 31.19
CA PRO A 745 2.39 33.26 32.11
C PRO A 745 0.97 33.46 32.66
N ASN A 746 -0.05 33.06 31.90
CA ASN A 746 -1.45 33.30 32.25
C ASN A 746 -2.15 32.08 32.85
N ASN A 747 -1.42 31.09 33.37
CA ASN A 747 -2.02 29.86 33.90
C ASN A 747 -2.43 30.02 35.39
N PRO A 748 -3.74 30.03 35.72
CA PRO A 748 -4.23 30.27 37.08
C PRO A 748 -3.81 29.18 38.08
N LEU A 749 -3.58 27.94 37.62
CA LEU A 749 -3.15 26.84 38.49
C LEU A 749 -1.74 27.06 39.03
N ILE A 750 -0.85 27.67 38.24
CA ILE A 750 0.52 27.98 38.67
C ILE A 750 0.48 29.01 39.80
N TYR A 751 -0.27 30.09 39.61
CA TYR A 751 -0.45 31.12 40.63
C TYR A 751 -1.11 30.58 41.90
N HIS A 752 -2.12 29.71 41.77
CA HIS A 752 -2.73 29.03 42.91
C HIS A 752 -1.72 28.19 43.69
N ASN A 753 -0.91 27.37 42.99
CA ASN A 753 0.09 26.51 43.63
C ASN A 753 1.23 27.29 44.28
N MET A 754 1.63 28.43 43.69
CA MET A 754 2.57 29.36 44.33
C MET A 754 1.96 30.02 45.57
N GLY A 755 0.68 30.42 45.50
CA GLY A 755 -0.05 30.94 46.65
C GLY A 755 -0.13 29.93 47.79
N LEU A 756 -0.37 28.66 47.49
CA LEU A 756 -0.29 27.57 48.47
C LEU A 756 1.11 27.44 49.07
N ALA A 757 2.16 27.45 48.25
CA ALA A 757 3.54 27.36 48.74
C ALA A 757 3.87 28.50 49.73
N TYR A 758 3.50 29.75 49.41
CA TYR A 758 3.68 30.88 50.32
C TYR A 758 2.80 30.80 51.57
N PHE A 759 1.56 30.29 51.44
CA PHE A 759 0.67 30.09 52.58
C PHE A 759 1.28 29.12 53.60
N TYR A 760 1.83 27.99 53.14
CA TYR A 760 2.48 27.02 54.03
C TYR A 760 3.83 27.52 54.59
N GLN A 761 4.48 28.48 53.93
CA GLN A 761 5.61 29.25 54.50
C GLN A 761 5.17 30.33 55.49
N GLN A 762 3.87 30.51 55.73
CA GLN A 762 3.27 31.57 56.56
C GLN A 762 3.51 32.99 56.02
N ASN A 763 3.91 33.15 54.76
CA ASN A 763 4.00 34.44 54.09
C ASN A 763 2.63 34.79 53.48
N TYR A 764 1.72 35.26 54.34
CA TYR A 764 0.33 35.50 53.98
C TYR A 764 0.15 36.67 53.00
N GLU A 765 1.06 37.64 52.99
CA GLU A 765 1.07 38.77 52.06
C GLU A 765 1.28 38.29 50.62
N LEU A 766 2.34 37.51 50.37
CA LEU A 766 2.60 36.96 49.04
C LEU A 766 1.54 35.91 48.68
N ALA A 767 1.13 35.07 49.62
CA ALA A 767 0.07 34.08 49.36
C ALA A 767 -1.22 34.77 48.85
N GLU A 768 -1.63 35.87 49.50
CA GLU A 768 -2.79 36.66 49.09
C GLU A 768 -2.63 37.24 47.68
N GLU A 769 -1.47 37.83 47.38
CA GLU A 769 -1.16 38.38 46.06
C GLU A 769 -1.29 37.31 44.96
N TYR A 770 -0.68 36.15 45.17
CA TYR A 770 -0.68 35.05 44.20
C TYR A 770 -2.06 34.39 44.03
N PHE A 771 -2.86 34.26 45.10
CA PHE A 771 -4.25 33.81 44.96
C PHE A 771 -5.12 34.83 44.21
N LYS A 772 -4.93 36.14 44.44
CA LYS A 772 -5.62 37.19 43.67
C LYS A 772 -5.22 37.18 42.20
N LYS A 773 -3.94 36.96 41.89
CA LYS A 773 -3.46 36.74 40.50
C LYS A 773 -4.13 35.52 39.86
N ALA A 774 -4.25 34.41 40.58
CA ALA A 774 -4.95 33.22 40.07
C ALA A 774 -6.41 33.53 39.68
N LEU A 775 -7.13 34.28 40.53
CA LEU A 775 -8.52 34.69 40.27
C LEU A 775 -8.65 35.69 39.13
N ALA A 776 -7.67 36.57 38.92
CA ALA A 776 -7.66 37.51 37.79
C ALA A 776 -7.58 36.79 36.43
N HIS A 777 -6.85 35.66 36.36
CA HIS A 777 -6.72 34.87 35.14
C HIS A 777 -7.85 33.84 34.93
N LYS A 778 -8.51 33.38 36.00
CA LYS A 778 -9.73 32.55 35.92
C LYS A 778 -10.67 32.83 37.11
N PRO A 779 -11.78 33.56 36.90
CA PRO A 779 -12.62 34.07 37.99
C PRO A 779 -13.34 33.02 38.86
N PRO A 780 -13.76 31.84 38.38
CA PRO A 780 -14.25 30.79 39.28
C PRO A 780 -13.13 29.82 39.65
N LEU A 781 -12.37 30.14 40.70
CA LEU A 781 -11.50 29.18 41.39
C LEU A 781 -11.89 29.09 42.87
N ALA A 782 -12.80 28.17 43.17
CA ALA A 782 -13.36 28.00 44.52
C ALA A 782 -12.25 27.76 45.58
N GLU A 783 -11.23 27.00 45.22
CA GLU A 783 -10.09 26.69 46.09
C GLU A 783 -9.26 27.93 46.43
N SER A 784 -8.97 28.81 45.47
CA SER A 784 -8.26 30.08 45.74
C SER A 784 -9.08 31.01 46.63
N ASN A 785 -10.39 31.11 46.41
CA ASN A 785 -11.28 31.90 47.27
C ASN A 785 -11.30 31.32 48.70
N SER A 786 -11.38 30.00 48.85
CA SER A 786 -11.31 29.35 50.16
C SER A 786 -9.98 29.64 50.87
N MET A 787 -8.85 29.60 50.15
CA MET A 787 -7.55 29.93 50.72
C MET A 787 -7.43 31.42 51.10
N LEU A 788 -7.98 32.34 50.31
CA LEU A 788 -8.06 33.75 50.69
C LEU A 788 -8.90 33.95 51.95
N GLY A 789 -10.03 33.24 52.07
CA GLY A 789 -10.83 33.21 53.29
C GLY A 789 -10.01 32.80 54.52
N GLN A 790 -9.20 31.75 54.38
CA GLN A 790 -8.28 31.31 55.46
C GLN A 790 -7.22 32.36 55.80
N ILE A 791 -6.64 33.04 54.80
CA ILE A 791 -5.67 34.12 55.03
C ILE A 791 -6.32 35.25 55.84
N TYR A 792 -7.54 35.67 55.48
CA TYR A 792 -8.22 36.74 56.19
C TYR A 792 -8.67 36.34 57.60
N LEU A 793 -8.96 35.04 57.84
CA LEU A 793 -9.13 34.52 59.20
C LEU A 793 -7.86 34.67 60.04
N GLN A 794 -6.68 34.36 59.47
CA GLN A 794 -5.40 34.55 60.18
C GLN A 794 -5.13 36.04 60.48
N LYS A 795 -5.55 36.93 59.58
CA LYS A 795 -5.50 38.40 59.76
C LYS A 795 -6.58 38.94 60.70
N LYS A 796 -7.47 38.09 61.22
CA LYS A 796 -8.62 38.45 62.07
C LYS A 796 -9.62 39.41 61.41
N ASP A 797 -9.71 39.40 60.07
CA ASP A 797 -10.70 40.16 59.30
C ASP A 797 -11.85 39.23 58.89
N ASP A 798 -12.79 39.06 59.79
CA ASP A 798 -13.93 38.16 59.63
C ASP A 798 -14.86 38.58 58.49
N GLN A 799 -14.95 39.89 58.18
CA GLN A 799 -15.79 40.38 57.10
C GLN A 799 -15.28 39.94 55.74
N ARG A 800 -13.98 40.12 55.48
CA ARG A 800 -13.37 39.68 54.21
C ARG A 800 -13.26 38.17 54.14
N ALA A 801 -12.96 37.50 55.25
CA ALA A 801 -12.93 36.05 55.31
C ALA A 801 -14.28 35.45 54.88
N LEU A 802 -15.38 35.96 55.43
CA LEU A 802 -16.74 35.56 55.09
C LEU A 802 -17.04 35.77 53.61
N TYR A 803 -16.72 36.96 53.05
CA TYR A 803 -16.89 37.25 51.62
C TYR A 803 -16.22 36.21 50.72
N TYR A 804 -14.96 35.87 51.01
CA TYR A 804 -14.19 34.93 50.20
C TYR A 804 -14.70 33.49 50.35
N PHE A 805 -15.07 33.05 51.56
CA PHE A 805 -15.66 31.72 51.72
C PHE A 805 -17.04 31.60 51.06
N GLU A 806 -17.91 32.61 51.17
CA GLU A 806 -19.21 32.62 50.50
C GLU A 806 -19.06 32.59 48.98
N SER A 807 -18.07 33.30 48.45
CA SER A 807 -17.69 33.23 47.03
C SER A 807 -17.22 31.82 46.64
N ALA A 808 -16.36 31.18 47.47
CA ALA A 808 -15.88 29.82 47.25
C ALA A 808 -17.03 28.81 47.20
N VAL A 809 -17.95 28.87 48.17
CA VAL A 809 -19.12 27.99 48.27
C VAL A 809 -20.11 28.22 47.13
N ARG A 810 -20.29 29.47 46.69
CA ARG A 810 -21.14 29.78 45.53
C ARG A 810 -20.61 29.12 44.25
N ILE A 811 -19.30 29.02 44.11
CA ILE A 811 -18.64 28.35 42.97
C ILE A 811 -18.66 26.83 43.13
N ASN A 812 -18.33 26.33 44.33
CA ASN A 812 -18.36 24.91 44.66
C ASN A 812 -19.06 24.69 46.02
N PRO A 813 -20.36 24.33 46.01
CA PRO A 813 -21.14 24.12 47.22
C PRO A 813 -20.66 22.95 48.09
N GLN A 814 -19.79 22.07 47.56
CA GLN A 814 -19.28 20.89 48.27
C GLN A 814 -18.01 21.18 49.09
N LEU A 815 -17.57 22.43 49.18
CA LEU A 815 -16.41 22.81 49.99
C LEU A 815 -16.76 22.83 51.48
N LYS A 816 -16.70 21.65 52.10
CA LYS A 816 -16.97 21.42 53.52
C LYS A 816 -16.24 22.42 54.43
N ASP A 817 -14.94 22.57 54.24
CA ASP A 817 -14.11 23.41 55.11
C ASP A 817 -14.48 24.91 54.99
N ALA A 818 -14.87 25.35 53.79
CA ALA A 818 -15.34 26.73 53.59
C ALA A 818 -16.68 26.94 54.29
N GLN A 819 -17.63 26.00 54.16
CA GLN A 819 -18.92 26.04 54.86
C GLN A 819 -18.77 26.02 56.39
N PHE A 820 -17.85 25.20 56.89
CA PHE A 820 -17.55 25.14 58.32
C PHE A 820 -17.00 26.47 58.84
N ASN A 821 -16.09 27.10 58.09
CA ASN A 821 -15.52 28.39 58.48
C ASN A 821 -16.55 29.53 58.40
N ILE A 822 -17.47 29.51 57.43
CA ILE A 822 -18.62 30.43 57.38
C ILE A 822 -19.45 30.31 58.66
N ALA A 823 -19.80 29.07 59.03
CA ALA A 823 -20.59 28.80 60.23
C ALA A 823 -19.88 29.28 61.51
N ALA A 824 -18.58 29.04 61.60
CA ALA A 824 -17.75 29.50 62.72
C ALA A 824 -17.67 31.03 62.81
N ILE A 825 -17.56 31.74 61.68
CA ILE A 825 -17.56 33.21 61.64
C ILE A 825 -18.91 33.75 62.13
N TYR A 826 -20.03 33.22 61.63
CA TYR A 826 -21.37 33.64 62.07
C TYR A 826 -21.59 33.40 63.57
N LEU A 827 -21.09 32.27 64.10
CA LEU A 827 -21.15 31.97 65.52
C LEU A 827 -20.37 33.01 66.36
N ARG A 828 -19.15 33.39 65.95
CA ARG A 828 -18.35 34.42 66.62
C ARG A 828 -18.98 35.81 66.57
N GLN A 829 -19.75 36.10 65.52
CA GLN A 829 -20.51 37.35 65.37
C GLN A 829 -21.82 37.35 66.19
N GLY A 830 -22.19 36.24 66.83
CA GLY A 830 -23.43 36.08 67.59
C GLY A 830 -24.67 35.77 66.74
N ASP A 831 -24.53 35.62 65.41
CA ASP A 831 -25.65 35.23 64.52
C ASP A 831 -25.85 33.71 64.56
N SER A 832 -26.47 33.26 65.65
CA SER A 832 -26.79 31.85 65.90
C SER A 832 -27.75 31.27 64.85
N ASN A 833 -28.50 32.10 64.12
CA ASN A 833 -29.42 31.65 63.07
C ASN A 833 -28.68 31.24 61.80
N ARG A 834 -27.77 32.07 61.31
CA ARG A 834 -26.96 31.75 60.14
C ARG A 834 -25.91 30.69 60.42
N ALA A 835 -25.32 30.69 61.62
CA ALA A 835 -24.39 29.64 62.04
C ALA A 835 -25.02 28.25 62.01
N LEU A 836 -26.26 28.11 62.50
CA LEU A 836 -27.00 26.86 62.48
C LEU A 836 -27.20 26.35 61.04
N ALA A 837 -27.67 27.21 60.14
CA ALA A 837 -27.92 26.84 58.74
C ALA A 837 -26.63 26.39 58.02
N ALA A 838 -25.51 27.10 58.26
CA ALA A 838 -24.23 26.75 57.66
C ALA A 838 -23.66 25.43 58.22
N TYR A 839 -23.76 25.16 59.52
CA TYR A 839 -23.35 23.86 60.07
C TYR A 839 -24.24 22.69 59.62
N GLN A 840 -25.54 22.91 59.40
CA GLN A 840 -26.42 21.89 58.81
C GLN A 840 -25.97 21.52 57.40
N GLU A 841 -25.51 22.49 56.62
CA GLU A 841 -24.97 22.25 55.28
C GLU A 841 -23.65 21.47 55.33
N VAL A 842 -22.78 21.74 56.31
CA VAL A 842 -21.58 20.92 56.56
C VAL A 842 -21.94 19.45 56.79
N VAL A 843 -22.93 19.19 57.65
CA VAL A 843 -23.41 17.82 57.93
C VAL A 843 -24.13 17.20 56.73
N ARG A 844 -24.78 18.01 55.88
CA ARG A 844 -25.35 17.53 54.61
C ARG A 844 -24.26 17.06 53.64
N ILE A 845 -23.12 17.76 53.61
CA ILE A 845 -21.96 17.43 52.76
C ILE A 845 -21.19 16.23 53.35
N ASP A 846 -20.94 16.24 54.65
CA ASP A 846 -20.24 15.18 55.38
C ASP A 846 -21.05 14.80 56.65
N PRO A 847 -21.91 13.78 56.55
CA PRO A 847 -22.76 13.34 57.66
C PRO A 847 -22.00 12.80 58.88
N GLN A 848 -20.67 12.66 58.82
CA GLN A 848 -19.84 12.19 59.92
C GLN A 848 -18.92 13.28 60.48
N ASP A 849 -19.12 14.55 60.11
CA ASP A 849 -18.30 15.65 60.61
C ASP A 849 -18.58 15.94 62.10
N ALA A 850 -17.77 15.34 62.97
CA ALA A 850 -17.93 15.46 64.42
C ALA A 850 -17.84 16.91 64.93
N PRO A 851 -16.94 17.79 64.44
CA PRO A 851 -16.93 19.20 64.84
C PRO A 851 -18.23 19.94 64.50
N ALA A 852 -18.82 19.71 63.32
CA ALA A 852 -20.07 20.34 62.93
C ALA A 852 -21.23 19.84 63.79
N HIS A 853 -21.28 18.54 64.06
CA HIS A 853 -22.26 17.96 64.98
C HIS A 853 -22.14 18.51 66.41
N TYR A 854 -20.92 18.69 66.91
CA TYR A 854 -20.70 19.32 68.22
C TYR A 854 -21.26 20.76 68.26
N ASN A 855 -20.92 21.59 67.27
CA ASN A 855 -21.38 22.98 67.23
C ASN A 855 -22.90 23.09 67.03
N LEU A 856 -23.52 22.19 66.25
CA LEU A 856 -24.98 22.07 66.17
C LEU A 856 -25.60 21.70 67.52
N GLY A 857 -25.00 20.76 68.25
CA GLY A 857 -25.44 20.36 69.59
C GLY A 857 -25.48 21.54 70.56
N ILE A 858 -24.43 22.37 70.56
CA ILE A 858 -24.36 23.59 71.36
C ILE A 858 -25.46 24.59 70.95
N LEU A 859 -25.58 24.88 69.65
CA LEU A 859 -26.57 25.82 69.13
C LEU A 859 -28.02 25.41 69.42
N TYR A 860 -28.36 24.13 69.30
CA TYR A 860 -29.71 23.65 69.65
C TYR A 860 -29.97 23.68 71.15
N ARG A 861 -28.96 23.41 71.98
CA ARG A 861 -29.06 23.51 73.43
C ARG A 861 -29.35 24.94 73.86
N GLU A 862 -28.67 25.93 73.28
CA GLU A 862 -28.89 27.36 73.57
C GLU A 862 -30.28 27.84 73.16
N ARG A 863 -30.88 27.24 72.13
CA ARG A 863 -32.28 27.49 71.74
C ARG A 863 -33.32 26.71 72.54
N GLY A 864 -32.90 25.83 73.44
CA GLY A 864 -33.79 24.98 74.23
C GLY A 864 -34.34 23.74 73.49
N ASP A 865 -33.92 23.45 72.26
CA ASP A 865 -34.27 22.21 71.55
C ASP A 865 -33.34 21.07 72.02
N PHE A 866 -33.56 20.63 73.25
CA PHE A 866 -32.72 19.64 73.92
C PHE A 866 -32.72 18.29 73.21
N THR A 867 -33.82 17.94 72.52
CA THR A 867 -33.94 16.73 71.72
C THR A 867 -32.96 16.68 70.55
N LYS A 868 -32.88 17.75 69.74
CA LYS A 868 -31.91 17.80 68.63
C LYS A 868 -30.48 18.01 69.13
N ALA A 869 -30.30 18.75 70.21
CA ALA A 869 -29.00 18.91 70.84
C ALA A 869 -28.40 17.55 71.23
N LEU A 870 -29.20 16.69 71.89
CA LEU A 870 -28.79 15.35 72.28
C LEU A 870 -28.38 14.49 71.07
N ALA A 871 -29.22 14.45 70.02
CA ALA A 871 -28.94 13.66 68.83
C ALA A 871 -27.62 14.08 68.14
N HIS A 872 -27.34 15.38 68.05
CA HIS A 872 -26.10 15.86 67.46
C HIS A 872 -24.87 15.62 68.34
N PHE A 873 -24.98 15.71 69.66
CA PHE A 873 -23.88 15.33 70.55
C PHE A 873 -23.57 13.83 70.46
N GLU A 874 -24.59 12.96 70.33
CA GLU A 874 -24.39 11.52 70.14
C GLU A 874 -23.68 11.23 68.80
N GLN A 875 -24.03 11.92 67.71
CA GLN A 875 -23.32 11.80 66.42
C GLN A 875 -21.87 12.29 66.51
N ALA A 876 -21.59 13.39 67.23
CA ALA A 876 -20.23 13.87 67.45
C ALA A 876 -19.36 12.86 68.22
N LEU A 877 -19.96 12.07 69.12
CA LEU A 877 -19.28 11.06 69.93
C LEU A 877 -19.07 9.72 69.19
N ASN A 878 -19.91 9.41 68.19
CA ASN A 878 -19.83 8.17 67.41
C ASN A 878 -18.50 8.03 66.67
N LYS A 879 -17.91 9.17 66.23
CA LYS A 879 -16.60 9.21 65.57
C LYS A 879 -15.83 10.48 65.97
N PRO A 880 -15.22 10.51 67.15
CA PRO A 880 -14.65 11.75 67.71
C PRO A 880 -13.45 12.22 66.88
N SER A 881 -13.41 13.52 66.58
CA SER A 881 -12.29 14.16 65.88
C SER A 881 -11.22 14.64 66.88
N PRO A 882 -9.92 14.56 66.55
CA PRO A 882 -8.85 15.12 67.38
C PRO A 882 -9.10 16.61 67.65
N GLY A 883 -9.17 16.99 68.93
CA GLY A 883 -9.40 18.39 69.36
C GLY A 883 -10.80 18.67 69.91
N LEU A 884 -11.74 17.73 69.82
CA LEU A 884 -13.01 17.81 70.55
C LEU A 884 -12.85 17.29 71.99
N ASP A 885 -13.40 18.02 72.96
CA ASP A 885 -13.46 17.57 74.35
C ASP A 885 -14.57 16.52 74.52
N VAL A 886 -14.20 15.26 74.30
CA VAL A 886 -15.09 14.09 74.40
C VAL A 886 -15.73 13.99 75.79
N LYS A 887 -15.04 14.42 76.86
CA LYS A 887 -15.58 14.41 78.22
C LYS A 887 -16.67 15.47 78.39
N ALA A 888 -16.46 16.68 77.85
CA ALA A 888 -17.48 17.72 77.86
C ALA A 888 -18.74 17.30 77.07
N ILE A 889 -18.57 16.66 75.91
CA ILE A 889 -19.69 16.15 75.10
C ILE A 889 -20.47 15.08 75.86
N ALA A 890 -19.77 14.12 76.47
CA ALA A 890 -20.42 13.10 77.30
C ALA A 890 -21.17 13.71 78.49
N GLY A 891 -20.59 14.73 79.14
CA GLY A 891 -21.26 15.51 80.18
C GLY A 891 -22.55 16.15 79.70
N PHE A 892 -22.55 16.82 78.52
CA PHE A 892 -23.74 17.41 77.93
C PHE A 892 -24.82 16.36 77.61
N ILE A 893 -24.43 15.18 77.10
CA ILE A 893 -25.36 14.08 76.84
C ILE A 893 -26.03 13.63 78.13
N THR A 894 -25.28 13.42 79.22
CA THR A 894 -25.84 12.99 80.52
C THR A 894 -26.82 14.01 81.06
N THR A 895 -26.44 15.30 81.09
CA THR A 895 -27.31 16.38 81.58
C THR A 895 -28.57 16.55 80.72
N LEU A 896 -28.47 16.41 79.40
CA LEU A 896 -29.62 16.50 78.51
C LEU A 896 -30.55 15.29 78.65
N LYS A 897 -30.02 14.08 78.88
CA LYS A 897 -30.82 12.88 79.16
C LYS A 897 -31.61 13.02 80.45
N GLU A 898 -30.97 13.49 81.52
CA GLU A 898 -31.64 13.76 82.82
C GLU A 898 -32.77 14.80 82.70
N LYS A 899 -32.57 15.82 81.84
CA LYS A 899 -33.55 16.90 81.61
C LYS A 899 -34.69 16.52 80.67
N LEU A 900 -34.52 15.45 79.89
CA LEU A 900 -35.50 14.92 78.92
C LEU A 900 -36.26 13.69 79.44
N THR A 901 -35.82 13.09 80.56
CA THR A 901 -36.61 12.13 81.32
C THR A 901 -37.76 12.85 82.05
N PRO A 902 -39.02 12.35 81.94
CA PRO A 902 -40.21 13.04 82.44
C PRO A 902 -40.27 13.18 83.96
#